data_AF-A0A7S1PJM9-F1
#
_entry.id   AF-A0A7S1PJM9-F1
#
_cell.length_a   1.000
_cell.length_b   1.000
_cell.length_c   1.000
_cell.angle_alpha   90.00
_cell.angle_beta   90.00
_cell.angle_gamma   90.00
#
_symmetry.space_group_name_H-M   'P 1'
#
loop_
_entity.id
_entity.type
_entity.pdbx_description
1 polymer ?
#
loop_
_entity_poly.entity_id
_entity_poly.type
_entity_poly.pdbx_seq_one_letter_code
_entity_poly.pdbx_strand_id
1 'polypeptide(L)'
;MALSAMGDGLRPGTLVKISGPSESGDNSAEGTFGQLVSYSEDAKTFKVCSVDGIEGQYKPESLKVPEGLKRPGLGGNEDSFDLLVGPRLQEDVLAEELAACLFEKGFCVIKVCEKKENVEKSFAAMKELAEAGKLQRLPEEVEEGYLGTGNRGKIAWIDADNKDSPQDDLLRKSDNFISTLAALIQPFCADTIGKSIDERAPALMSLSLTDEEEPEYPPADADDRVLGAFLSSWRRTVLKVVHFFGPETAAVTLTPNDERLDVKTLPFKQETVDINCGPNTILVFRPGVFEYSCNFQKESLSLTADFLEQVNQLVVTDWDGDADWLRYGDGPDSSNQEGINVVNLSSRLMACWDEPEMYRAGLMGGTDAGMEIPLTRWDVSFYWNPDTDSLMPWQTASRHQSVVEGIELFDNKFFNLSPNEARGLDPHQRCLMEQGYNALRMMGHTKKNLMNSAVGTYIGCGTDEWFFHPTRGSMGGIMGSLCMFSGRFAFCLGMKGPAISITTEAASGLSALKIAAESVQKKGLAVSNDSAVAVGVHFMIAPMWWKDHCMLGWYSYSGRCYSFNSAADGYCRGDGCGALGLRGATQVVDGKVVENTKDKFIGIVAGAIQNQNGRVASLKTPHGPGIQEAMVEAIRNSGISPLDVDSVEAAADGTFLSDAVEAGAIWRAHRSEEHNDSLVLGAMKSQMCNQVECCGMSAFLRLIYGAQWGYITPNIHVKQINPHIEVFEQACMVATETMNVPYRSTYGGVSNSGFGGTNVYVVGWGTVDSEKVAPPAQRRPQGVLYWPGGGGELEGDQLPRRPDAYHIVGTWSKWEETHKMKSEGHGEYSYIVTLGENRWEQFQIWLDGDPKRVLHPGQIKASEFSQVLGPDEDFKGGGEMGRSGMAPTWLIDGREISGSYSKEALATKGMLDLVKDSDASGLVSGDGYGGQPGDQYRVLLRVTGKWRMLTWEKVKAVSQESLATYTPGNYYVAGSWKKWAFEEMTQDPSTPGLFTAEIRLMLDIADFQIVRDKDWSQVFCPNPYSDGDDILGPDTVIQGQTWCIDGKAGDRYLIRFQRNYEDGKEHRKVSWEKTGYDALSITERWLATSKRQSP
;
A
#
# COMPACT_ATOMS: atom_id res chain seq x y z
N MET A 1 -4.48 40.39 3.24
CA MET A 1 -4.40 41.48 4.25
C MET A 1 -3.68 42.67 3.62
N ALA A 2 -3.99 43.88 4.08
CA ALA A 2 -3.80 45.18 3.44
C ALA A 2 -2.38 45.50 2.93
N LEU A 3 -2.29 46.22 1.79
CA LEU A 3 -1.41 47.38 1.58
C LEU A 3 -1.82 48.12 0.29
N SER A 4 -1.94 49.43 0.41
CA SER A 4 -2.38 50.41 -0.57
C SER A 4 -1.57 50.38 -1.87
N ALA A 5 -2.23 50.72 -2.98
CA ALA A 5 -1.59 50.99 -4.27
C ALA A 5 -0.43 51.99 -4.10
N MET A 6 0.79 51.48 -4.12
CA MET A 6 1.97 52.28 -4.41
C MET A 6 2.09 52.36 -5.94
N GLY A 7 2.46 53.54 -6.45
CA GLY A 7 2.27 53.98 -7.84
C GLY A 7 2.43 52.93 -8.94
N ASP A 8 1.53 53.01 -9.92
CA ASP A 8 1.51 52.26 -11.19
C ASP A 8 1.19 50.75 -11.14
N GLY A 9 0.63 50.24 -10.03
CA GLY A 9 0.04 48.88 -9.99
C GLY A 9 1.06 47.74 -9.84
N LEU A 10 2.34 48.07 -9.63
CA LEU A 10 3.42 47.11 -9.39
C LEU A 10 3.37 46.58 -7.95
N ARG A 11 3.28 45.25 -7.78
CA ARG A 11 3.30 44.58 -6.47
C ARG A 11 4.51 43.65 -6.33
N PRO A 12 5.05 43.44 -5.12
CA PRO A 12 6.01 42.36 -4.89
C PRO A 12 5.47 41.02 -5.39
N GLY A 13 6.29 40.26 -6.13
CA GLY A 13 5.92 39.03 -6.83
C GLY A 13 5.60 39.21 -8.32
N THR A 14 5.37 40.43 -8.80
CA THR A 14 5.02 40.70 -10.21
C THR A 14 6.21 40.51 -11.15
N LEU A 15 5.97 39.90 -12.32
CA LEU A 15 6.92 39.83 -13.44
C LEU A 15 7.09 41.22 -14.07
N VAL A 16 8.34 41.68 -14.21
CA VAL A 16 8.69 42.97 -14.82
C VAL A 16 9.80 42.81 -15.84
N LYS A 17 9.80 43.68 -16.86
CA LYS A 17 10.91 43.83 -17.81
C LYS A 17 11.73 45.06 -17.43
N ILE A 18 13.03 44.90 -17.27
CA ILE A 18 13.95 45.96 -16.89
C ILE A 18 14.29 46.76 -18.16
N SER A 19 13.98 48.05 -18.20
CA SER A 19 14.16 48.91 -19.39
C SER A 19 15.08 50.10 -19.16
N GLY A 20 15.76 50.17 -18.01
CA GLY A 20 16.69 51.24 -17.69
C GLY A 20 17.70 50.83 -16.60
N PRO A 21 18.72 51.67 -16.35
CA PRO A 21 19.83 51.34 -15.45
C PRO A 21 19.38 51.21 -13.99
N SER A 22 20.12 50.40 -13.23
CA SER A 22 20.00 50.34 -11.77
C SER A 22 20.50 51.64 -11.12
N GLU A 23 20.11 51.93 -9.87
CA GLU A 23 20.62 53.10 -9.14
C GLU A 23 22.14 53.06 -8.91
N SER A 24 22.75 51.88 -8.93
CA SER A 24 24.20 51.68 -8.88
C SER A 24 24.92 51.99 -10.21
N GLY A 25 24.18 52.27 -11.30
CA GLY A 25 24.74 52.50 -12.63
C GLY A 25 25.17 51.22 -13.35
N ASP A 26 24.72 50.05 -12.88
CA ASP A 26 24.92 48.76 -13.55
C ASP A 26 23.79 48.52 -14.57
N ASN A 27 24.18 48.29 -15.82
CA ASN A 27 23.29 48.02 -16.96
C ASN A 27 23.26 46.53 -17.34
N SER A 28 23.93 45.66 -16.58
CA SER A 28 24.02 44.22 -16.85
C SER A 28 22.66 43.51 -17.00
N ALA A 29 21.63 43.99 -16.30
CA ALA A 29 20.27 43.45 -16.34
C ALA A 29 19.30 44.24 -17.26
N GLU A 30 19.80 45.18 -18.07
CA GLU A 30 18.95 45.95 -18.99
C GLU A 30 18.42 45.05 -20.12
N GLY A 31 17.10 44.98 -20.28
CA GLY A 31 16.41 44.17 -21.29
C GLY A 31 15.95 42.80 -20.83
N THR A 32 16.37 42.33 -19.64
CA THR A 32 15.99 41.02 -19.10
C THR A 32 14.69 41.08 -18.27
N PHE A 33 14.08 39.91 -18.06
CA PHE A 33 12.94 39.75 -17.17
C PHE A 33 13.41 39.60 -15.73
N GLY A 34 12.55 39.96 -14.78
CA GLY A 34 12.82 39.78 -13.36
C GLY A 34 11.56 39.77 -12.50
N GLN A 35 11.73 39.32 -11.27
CA GLN A 35 10.69 39.34 -10.24
C GLN A 35 10.89 40.52 -9.31
N LEU A 36 9.82 41.26 -9.05
CA LEU A 36 9.83 42.34 -8.06
C LEU A 36 9.86 41.75 -6.64
N VAL A 37 10.90 42.06 -5.86
CA VAL A 37 11.14 41.48 -4.53
C VAL A 37 10.56 42.33 -3.41
N SER A 38 10.83 43.64 -3.41
CA SER A 38 10.34 44.57 -2.38
C SER A 38 10.35 46.00 -2.89
N TYR A 39 9.67 46.90 -2.17
CA TYR A 39 9.70 48.34 -2.42
C TYR A 39 10.32 49.05 -1.23
N SER A 40 11.22 50.00 -1.48
CA SER A 40 11.84 50.84 -0.46
C SER A 40 11.16 52.22 -0.45
N GLU A 41 10.43 52.55 0.62
CA GLU A 41 9.76 53.85 0.75
C GLU A 41 10.75 55.01 0.82
N ASP A 42 11.90 54.82 1.49
CA ASP A 42 12.92 55.87 1.68
C ASP A 42 13.63 56.25 0.37
N ALA A 43 13.91 55.26 -0.48
CA ALA A 43 14.61 55.45 -1.76
C ALA A 43 13.66 55.63 -2.95
N LYS A 44 12.36 55.36 -2.79
CA LYS A 44 11.35 55.31 -3.88
C LYS A 44 11.75 54.38 -5.03
N THR A 45 12.39 53.26 -4.70
CA THR A 45 12.89 52.27 -5.67
C THR A 45 12.34 50.89 -5.38
N PHE A 46 12.22 50.09 -6.43
CA PHE A 46 11.86 48.68 -6.37
C PHE A 46 13.11 47.82 -6.42
N LYS A 47 13.22 46.85 -5.50
CA LYS A 47 14.22 45.78 -5.56
C LYS A 47 13.71 44.73 -6.54
N VAL A 48 14.48 44.42 -7.58
CA VAL A 48 14.15 43.41 -8.59
C VAL A 48 15.27 42.38 -8.67
N CYS A 49 14.91 41.10 -8.78
CA CYS A 49 15.82 40.01 -9.06
C CYS A 49 15.61 39.56 -10.51
N SER A 50 16.64 39.65 -11.36
CA SER A 50 16.57 39.21 -12.76
C SER A 50 16.60 37.68 -12.88
N VAL A 51 16.24 37.15 -14.06
CA VAL A 51 16.40 35.72 -14.38
C VAL A 51 17.86 35.25 -14.22
N ASP A 52 18.83 36.14 -14.49
CA ASP A 52 20.27 35.88 -14.30
C ASP A 52 20.73 36.01 -12.83
N GLY A 53 19.80 36.15 -11.88
CA GLY A 53 20.07 36.23 -10.45
C GLY A 53 20.68 37.55 -9.97
N ILE A 54 20.64 38.60 -10.80
CA ILE A 54 21.16 39.93 -10.49
C ILE A 54 20.11 40.70 -9.68
N GLU A 55 20.46 41.08 -8.46
CA GLU A 55 19.60 41.94 -7.63
C GLU A 55 19.96 43.41 -7.82
N GLY A 56 19.00 44.23 -8.20
CA GLY A 56 19.19 45.68 -8.39
C GLY A 56 18.04 46.50 -7.82
N GLN A 57 18.31 47.78 -7.55
CA GLN A 57 17.28 48.77 -7.22
C GLN A 57 16.98 49.63 -8.45
N TYR A 58 15.69 49.70 -8.80
CA TYR A 58 15.22 50.37 -10.01
C TYR A 58 14.12 51.37 -9.67
N LYS A 59 14.13 52.50 -10.38
CA LYS A 59 13.02 53.47 -10.32
C LYS A 59 11.80 52.91 -11.07
N PRO A 60 10.58 53.32 -10.70
CA PRO A 60 9.35 52.86 -11.37
C PRO A 60 9.40 53.05 -12.90
N GLU A 61 9.98 54.17 -13.36
CA GLU A 61 10.12 54.51 -14.79
C GLU A 61 11.02 53.52 -15.57
N SER A 62 11.93 52.83 -14.87
CA SER A 62 12.85 51.83 -15.45
C SER A 62 12.24 50.43 -15.51
N LEU A 63 11.01 50.24 -15.01
CA LEU A 63 10.32 48.95 -14.96
C LEU A 63 9.04 49.01 -15.78
N LYS A 64 8.83 48.01 -16.64
CA LYS A 64 7.59 47.87 -17.41
C LYS A 64 6.97 46.49 -17.15
N VAL A 65 5.65 46.45 -16.99
CA VAL A 65 4.92 45.18 -17.04
C VAL A 65 4.90 44.71 -18.50
N PRO A 66 5.37 43.50 -18.81
CA PRO A 66 5.38 43.01 -20.18
C PRO A 66 3.94 42.77 -20.68
N GLU A 67 3.50 43.55 -21.67
CA GLU A 67 2.19 43.38 -22.33
C GLU A 67 2.31 42.39 -23.51
N GLY A 68 1.40 41.40 -23.57
CA GLY A 68 1.28 40.50 -24.74
C GLY A 68 2.20 39.28 -24.79
N LEU A 69 2.75 38.82 -23.65
CA LEU A 69 3.47 37.53 -23.58
C LEU A 69 2.52 36.37 -23.92
N LYS A 70 2.86 35.61 -24.97
CA LYS A 70 2.15 34.39 -25.34
C LYS A 70 2.88 33.17 -24.79
N ARG A 71 2.13 32.17 -24.34
CA ARG A 71 2.69 30.93 -23.75
C ARG A 71 3.32 30.04 -24.85
N PRO A 72 4.41 29.30 -24.56
CA PRO A 72 4.93 28.26 -25.44
C PRO A 72 3.85 27.26 -25.83
N GLY A 73 3.78 26.89 -27.12
CA GLY A 73 2.73 26.01 -27.68
C GLY A 73 1.37 26.68 -27.92
N LEU A 74 1.15 27.89 -27.42
CA LEU A 74 -0.08 28.69 -27.61
C LEU A 74 0.24 30.03 -28.30
N GLY A 75 1.09 29.97 -29.34
CA GLY A 75 1.49 31.12 -30.16
C GLY A 75 2.65 31.97 -29.61
N GLY A 76 3.33 31.52 -28.55
CA GLY A 76 4.63 32.04 -28.11
C GLY A 76 5.77 31.67 -29.07
N ASN A 77 6.89 32.38 -28.97
CA ASN A 77 8.13 32.06 -29.70
C ASN A 77 9.01 31.08 -28.90
N GLU A 78 10.11 30.62 -29.48
CA GLU A 78 11.04 29.64 -28.88
C GLU A 78 11.62 30.08 -27.52
N ASP A 79 11.70 31.39 -27.25
CA ASP A 79 12.23 31.96 -25.99
C ASP A 79 11.14 32.23 -24.94
N SER A 80 9.88 31.90 -25.24
CA SER A 80 8.77 32.08 -24.31
C SER A 80 8.87 31.10 -23.14
N PHE A 81 8.33 31.49 -21.98
CA PHE A 81 8.23 30.63 -20.80
C PHE A 81 6.87 30.84 -20.12
N ASP A 82 6.46 29.88 -19.30
CA ASP A 82 5.17 29.92 -18.59
C ASP A 82 5.31 30.56 -17.21
N LEU A 83 6.34 30.15 -16.46
CA LEU A 83 6.48 30.50 -15.04
C LEU A 83 7.88 31.04 -14.74
N LEU A 84 7.95 32.02 -13.84
CA LEU A 84 9.19 32.53 -13.27
C LEU A 84 9.26 32.18 -11.77
N VAL A 85 10.25 31.37 -11.40
CA VAL A 85 10.57 31.03 -10.03
C VAL A 85 11.63 31.99 -9.51
N GLY A 86 11.25 32.82 -8.55
CA GLY A 86 12.13 33.81 -7.92
C GLY A 86 12.02 33.81 -6.39
N PRO A 87 12.69 34.76 -5.71
CA PRO A 87 12.81 34.80 -4.25
C PRO A 87 11.49 34.95 -3.48
N ARG A 88 10.40 35.31 -4.16
CA ARG A 88 9.05 35.54 -3.59
C ARG A 88 8.04 34.52 -4.12
N LEU A 89 8.48 33.31 -4.44
CA LEU A 89 7.63 32.21 -4.87
C LEU A 89 6.52 31.92 -3.83
N GLN A 90 5.29 31.72 -4.31
CA GLN A 90 4.20 31.13 -3.53
C GLN A 90 3.95 29.72 -4.05
N GLU A 91 4.10 28.73 -3.19
CA GLU A 91 4.05 27.31 -3.56
C GLU A 91 2.67 26.90 -4.09
N ASP A 92 1.58 27.37 -3.47
CA ASP A 92 0.20 27.07 -3.91
C ASP A 92 -0.06 27.55 -5.36
N VAL A 93 0.38 28.77 -5.68
CA VAL A 93 0.21 29.37 -7.01
C VAL A 93 1.06 28.64 -8.06
N LEU A 94 2.27 28.21 -7.67
CA LEU A 94 3.12 27.40 -8.54
C LEU A 94 2.46 26.06 -8.87
N ALA A 95 1.87 25.40 -7.88
CA ALA A 95 1.19 24.12 -8.07
C ALA A 95 -0.03 24.25 -9.01
N GLU A 96 -0.88 25.25 -8.78
CA GLU A 96 -2.08 25.51 -9.60
C GLU A 96 -1.72 25.81 -11.06
N GLU A 97 -0.77 26.71 -11.31
CA GLU A 97 -0.38 27.08 -12.68
C GLU A 97 0.37 25.95 -13.39
N LEU A 98 1.22 25.20 -12.68
CA LEU A 98 1.90 24.04 -13.24
C LEU A 98 0.89 22.96 -13.63
N ALA A 99 -0.08 22.66 -12.76
CA ALA A 99 -1.16 21.72 -13.05
C ALA A 99 -2.02 22.18 -14.24
N ALA A 100 -2.35 23.47 -14.32
CA ALA A 100 -3.08 24.05 -15.43
C ALA A 100 -2.32 23.91 -16.76
N CYS A 101 -1.03 24.21 -16.80
CA CYS A 101 -0.21 24.03 -18.01
C CYS A 101 -0.12 22.56 -18.44
N LEU A 102 0.05 21.63 -17.50
CA LEU A 102 0.08 20.19 -17.83
C LEU A 102 -1.28 19.66 -18.29
N PHE A 103 -2.39 20.20 -17.81
CA PHE A 103 -3.73 19.88 -18.29
C PHE A 103 -3.99 20.46 -19.69
N GLU A 104 -3.71 21.75 -19.89
CA GLU A 104 -4.03 22.47 -21.13
C GLU A 104 -3.17 21.99 -22.31
N LYS A 105 -1.84 21.93 -22.12
CA LYS A 105 -0.87 21.69 -23.21
C LYS A 105 0.07 20.51 -22.99
N GLY A 106 0.06 19.88 -21.81
CA GLY A 106 0.87 18.69 -21.53
C GLY A 106 2.35 18.93 -21.20
N PHE A 107 2.80 20.19 -21.16
CA PHE A 107 4.16 20.59 -20.75
C PHE A 107 4.16 21.98 -20.08
N CYS A 108 5.26 22.35 -19.42
CA CYS A 108 5.44 23.64 -18.77
C CYS A 108 6.92 24.05 -18.81
N VAL A 109 7.20 25.29 -19.19
CA VAL A 109 8.55 25.88 -19.23
C VAL A 109 8.70 26.87 -18.09
N ILE A 110 9.66 26.63 -17.21
CA ILE A 110 9.89 27.40 -15.98
C ILE A 110 11.28 28.04 -16.03
N LYS A 111 11.37 29.34 -15.79
CA LYS A 111 12.64 30.06 -15.59
C LYS A 111 12.94 30.21 -14.12
N VAL A 112 14.17 29.91 -13.69
CA VAL A 112 14.62 30.04 -12.30
C VAL A 112 15.58 31.22 -12.17
N CYS A 113 15.35 32.10 -11.18
CA CYS A 113 16.27 33.19 -10.88
C CYS A 113 17.50 32.66 -10.12
N GLU A 114 18.62 32.46 -10.82
CA GLU A 114 19.85 31.96 -10.22
C GLU A 114 21.07 32.66 -10.83
N LYS A 115 22.11 32.88 -10.03
CA LYS A 115 23.27 33.66 -10.45
C LYS A 115 24.10 32.92 -11.48
N LYS A 116 24.46 33.59 -12.58
CA LYS A 116 25.35 33.05 -13.60
C LYS A 116 26.69 32.53 -13.04
N GLU A 117 27.25 33.22 -12.05
CA GLU A 117 28.50 32.81 -11.38
C GLU A 117 28.38 31.43 -10.69
N ASN A 118 27.22 31.12 -10.11
CA ASN A 118 26.97 29.84 -9.45
C ASN A 118 26.92 28.70 -10.48
N VAL A 119 26.24 28.95 -11.61
CA VAL A 119 26.16 28.00 -12.73
C VAL A 119 27.54 27.69 -13.31
N GLU A 120 28.35 28.72 -13.57
CA GLU A 120 29.71 28.56 -14.11
C GLU A 120 30.61 27.78 -13.14
N LYS A 121 30.47 28.02 -11.83
CA LYS A 121 31.21 27.28 -10.79
C LYS A 121 30.82 25.79 -10.77
N SER A 122 29.53 25.48 -10.81
CA SER A 122 29.05 24.10 -10.81
C SER A 122 29.42 23.37 -12.11
N PHE A 123 29.35 24.05 -13.26
CA PHE A 123 29.81 23.51 -14.54
C PHE A 123 31.30 23.15 -14.50
N ALA A 124 32.16 24.04 -13.99
CA ALA A 124 33.60 23.78 -13.84
C ALA A 124 33.87 22.59 -12.91
N ALA A 125 33.16 22.50 -11.78
CA ALA A 125 33.31 21.39 -10.83
C ALA A 125 32.92 20.03 -11.45
N MET A 126 31.86 19.99 -12.27
CA MET A 126 31.47 18.75 -12.96
C MET A 126 32.49 18.36 -14.05
N LYS A 127 33.08 19.35 -14.73
CA LYS A 127 34.14 19.11 -15.71
C LYS A 127 35.40 18.52 -15.06
N GLU A 128 35.80 19.00 -13.88
CA GLU A 128 36.89 18.41 -13.09
C GLU A 128 36.61 16.95 -12.69
N LEU A 129 35.36 16.62 -12.34
CA LEU A 129 34.95 15.25 -12.05
C LEU A 129 34.97 14.34 -13.29
N ALA A 130 34.62 14.89 -14.46
CA ALA A 130 34.73 14.21 -15.74
C ALA A 130 36.18 13.85 -16.06
N GLU A 131 37.09 14.84 -15.95
CA GLU A 131 38.53 14.67 -16.17
C GLU A 131 39.17 13.69 -15.16
N ALA A 132 38.62 13.60 -13.94
CA ALA A 132 39.03 12.63 -12.94
C ALA A 132 38.52 11.19 -13.19
N GLY A 133 37.76 10.95 -14.27
CA GLY A 133 37.25 9.64 -14.65
C GLY A 133 36.12 9.13 -13.75
N LYS A 134 35.43 10.02 -13.02
CA LYS A 134 34.33 9.65 -12.11
C LYS A 134 32.96 9.61 -12.78
N LEU A 135 32.83 10.19 -13.99
CA LEU A 135 31.61 10.14 -14.78
C LEU A 135 31.69 9.01 -15.81
N GLN A 136 30.56 8.35 -16.05
CA GLN A 136 30.45 7.23 -16.98
C GLN A 136 29.41 7.54 -18.06
N ARG A 137 29.35 6.71 -19.10
CA ARG A 137 28.30 6.79 -20.14
C ARG A 137 27.30 5.66 -19.94
N LEU A 138 26.03 5.94 -20.19
CA LEU A 138 24.98 4.91 -20.18
C LEU A 138 25.15 3.93 -21.35
N PRO A 139 24.59 2.71 -21.26
CA PRO A 139 24.44 1.84 -22.43
C PRO A 139 23.63 2.51 -23.52
N GLU A 140 24.00 2.24 -24.78
CA GLU A 140 23.41 2.86 -25.97
C GLU A 140 21.89 2.64 -26.03
N GLU A 141 21.40 1.49 -25.53
CA GLU A 141 19.99 1.09 -25.55
C GLU A 141 19.09 1.93 -24.62
N VAL A 142 19.65 2.57 -23.60
CA VAL A 142 18.89 3.32 -22.58
C VAL A 142 19.24 4.80 -22.53
N GLU A 143 20.37 5.21 -23.12
CA GLU A 143 20.89 6.57 -23.09
C GLU A 143 19.86 7.61 -23.60
N GLU A 144 19.25 7.35 -24.76
CA GLU A 144 18.22 8.25 -25.33
C GLU A 144 16.95 8.32 -24.47
N GLY A 145 16.60 7.25 -23.78
CA GLY A 145 15.43 7.21 -22.90
C GLY A 145 15.56 8.14 -21.69
N TYR A 146 16.78 8.33 -21.20
CA TYR A 146 17.07 9.26 -20.09
C TYR A 146 17.35 10.68 -20.57
N LEU A 147 18.17 10.85 -21.61
CA LEU A 147 18.74 12.14 -22.02
C LEU A 147 17.97 12.83 -23.16
N GLY A 148 17.07 12.11 -23.83
CA GLY A 148 16.36 12.56 -25.03
C GLY A 148 17.07 12.15 -26.31
N THR A 149 16.30 12.05 -27.40
CA THR A 149 16.84 11.66 -28.71
C THR A 149 17.80 12.73 -29.23
N GLY A 150 19.00 12.30 -29.65
CA GLY A 150 20.06 13.18 -30.14
C GLY A 150 20.99 13.76 -29.06
N ASN A 151 20.77 13.43 -27.79
CA ASN A 151 21.63 13.86 -26.69
C ASN A 151 22.43 12.68 -26.12
N ARG A 152 23.72 12.90 -25.90
CA ARG A 152 24.67 11.94 -25.30
C ARG A 152 25.39 12.64 -24.17
N GLY A 153 25.75 11.94 -23.10
CA GLY A 153 26.34 12.64 -21.96
C GLY A 153 27.13 11.79 -20.98
N LYS A 154 28.07 12.45 -20.30
CA LYS A 154 28.80 11.93 -19.15
C LYS A 154 27.90 12.09 -17.93
N ILE A 155 27.52 10.99 -17.30
CA ILE A 155 26.47 10.97 -16.28
C ILE A 155 27.00 10.64 -14.88
N ALA A 156 26.27 11.12 -13.88
CA ALA A 156 26.31 10.59 -12.52
C ALA A 156 24.93 10.71 -11.85
N TRP A 157 24.58 9.72 -11.03
CA TRP A 157 23.39 9.78 -10.20
C TRP A 157 23.64 10.66 -8.97
N ILE A 158 22.71 11.55 -8.68
CA ILE A 158 22.70 12.31 -7.43
C ILE A 158 21.97 11.48 -6.38
N ASP A 159 22.76 10.86 -5.51
CA ASP A 159 22.28 10.06 -4.38
C ASP A 159 22.89 10.60 -3.08
N ALA A 160 22.03 10.93 -2.11
CA ALA A 160 22.43 11.48 -0.83
C ALA A 160 23.24 10.48 0.02
N ASP A 161 23.01 9.18 -0.16
CA ASP A 161 23.65 8.11 0.61
C ASP A 161 24.97 7.63 -0.02
N ASN A 162 25.22 7.99 -1.29
CA ASN A 162 26.45 7.65 -1.99
C ASN A 162 27.52 8.73 -1.79
N LYS A 163 28.66 8.37 -1.17
CA LYS A 163 29.80 9.28 -0.95
C LYS A 163 30.50 9.70 -2.23
N ASP A 164 30.35 8.93 -3.30
CA ASP A 164 30.94 9.22 -4.61
C ASP A 164 30.04 10.13 -5.48
N SER A 165 28.85 10.49 -4.99
CA SER A 165 27.97 11.43 -5.68
C SER A 165 28.59 12.84 -5.77
N PRO A 166 28.34 13.59 -6.87
CA PRO A 166 28.81 14.96 -7.00
C PRO A 166 28.30 15.85 -5.85
N GLN A 167 29.23 16.38 -5.05
CA GLN A 167 28.93 17.24 -3.90
C GLN A 167 28.93 18.71 -4.35
N ASP A 168 27.89 19.14 -5.06
CA ASP A 168 27.70 20.53 -5.48
C ASP A 168 26.42 21.14 -4.88
N ASP A 169 26.55 22.35 -4.34
CA ASP A 169 25.46 23.02 -3.61
C ASP A 169 24.29 23.41 -4.53
N LEU A 170 24.56 23.79 -5.78
CA LEU A 170 23.53 24.19 -6.73
C LEU A 170 22.75 22.98 -7.25
N LEU A 171 23.45 21.88 -7.57
CA LEU A 171 22.82 20.63 -7.97
C LEU A 171 21.92 20.08 -6.85
N ARG A 172 22.37 20.11 -5.59
CA ARG A 172 21.55 19.73 -4.43
C ARG A 172 20.33 20.63 -4.22
N LYS A 173 20.51 21.94 -4.36
CA LYS A 173 19.40 22.90 -4.27
C LYS A 173 18.35 22.63 -5.36
N SER A 174 18.80 22.33 -6.58
CA SER A 174 17.91 21.95 -7.68
C SER A 174 17.22 20.62 -7.43
N ASP A 175 17.95 19.61 -6.97
CA ASP A 175 17.39 18.29 -6.68
C ASP A 175 16.28 18.37 -5.62
N ASN A 176 16.51 19.12 -4.54
CA ASN A 176 15.50 19.42 -3.52
C ASN A 176 14.29 20.18 -4.09
N PHE A 177 14.53 21.11 -5.02
CA PHE A 177 13.45 21.84 -5.67
C PHE A 177 12.59 20.92 -6.53
N ILE A 178 13.19 19.97 -7.25
CA ILE A 178 12.45 18.95 -8.02
C ILE A 178 11.62 18.05 -7.09
N SER A 179 12.16 17.64 -5.93
CA SER A 179 11.36 16.95 -4.89
C SER A 179 10.15 17.77 -4.44
N THR A 180 10.34 19.08 -4.28
CA THR A 180 9.26 19.99 -3.89
C THR A 180 8.20 20.07 -4.99
N LEU A 181 8.59 20.13 -6.27
CA LEU A 181 7.66 20.09 -7.40
C LEU A 181 6.83 18.79 -7.42
N ALA A 182 7.45 17.64 -7.15
CA ALA A 182 6.75 16.36 -7.09
C ALA A 182 5.66 16.36 -6.00
N ALA A 183 6.00 16.84 -4.80
CA ALA A 183 5.07 16.90 -3.67
C ALA A 183 3.92 17.90 -3.91
N LEU A 184 4.22 19.05 -4.53
CA LEU A 184 3.22 20.08 -4.80
C LEU A 184 2.21 19.65 -5.87
N ILE A 185 2.64 18.89 -6.87
CA ILE A 185 1.78 18.51 -8.00
C ILE A 185 0.99 17.23 -7.75
N GLN A 186 1.48 16.33 -6.88
CA GLN A 186 0.87 15.04 -6.57
C GLN A 186 -0.66 15.09 -6.33
N PRO A 187 -1.22 16.05 -5.56
CA PRO A 187 -2.67 16.11 -5.31
C PRO A 187 -3.51 16.44 -6.55
N PHE A 188 -2.93 17.12 -7.55
CA PHE A 188 -3.64 17.58 -8.74
C PHE A 188 -3.60 16.55 -9.88
N CYS A 189 -2.59 15.67 -9.90
CA CYS A 189 -2.34 14.78 -11.04
C CYS A 189 -3.49 13.82 -11.36
N ALA A 190 -4.22 13.32 -10.36
CA ALA A 190 -5.35 12.41 -10.59
C ALA A 190 -6.45 13.08 -11.44
N ASP A 191 -6.76 14.35 -11.14
CA ASP A 191 -7.79 15.11 -11.84
C ASP A 191 -7.29 15.71 -13.16
N THR A 192 -6.02 16.15 -13.23
CA THR A 192 -5.48 16.83 -14.43
C THR A 192 -4.87 15.89 -15.46
N ILE A 193 -4.22 14.82 -15.02
CA ILE A 193 -3.43 13.90 -15.88
C ILE A 193 -4.14 12.54 -16.01
N GLY A 194 -5.06 12.21 -15.10
CA GLY A 194 -5.72 10.90 -15.04
C GLY A 194 -4.85 9.82 -14.39
N LYS A 195 -3.70 10.20 -13.82
CA LYS A 195 -2.72 9.31 -13.18
C LYS A 195 -2.19 9.97 -11.91
N SER A 196 -1.89 9.18 -10.89
CA SER A 196 -1.30 9.68 -9.63
C SER A 196 0.21 9.44 -9.59
N ILE A 197 0.95 10.44 -9.12
CA ILE A 197 2.37 10.29 -8.79
C ILE A 197 2.48 9.60 -7.43
N ASP A 198 3.29 8.55 -7.35
CA ASP A 198 3.54 7.77 -6.14
C ASP A 198 5.00 7.95 -5.68
N GLU A 199 5.94 7.94 -6.62
CA GLU A 199 7.37 7.92 -6.34
C GLU A 199 8.15 8.88 -7.27
N ARG A 200 9.34 9.32 -6.86
CA ARG A 200 10.27 10.10 -7.68
C ARG A 200 11.56 9.31 -7.90
N ALA A 201 12.04 9.23 -9.14
CA ALA A 201 13.32 8.64 -9.46
C ALA A 201 14.51 9.54 -9.01
N PRO A 202 15.66 8.97 -8.64
CA PRO A 202 16.89 9.73 -8.37
C PRO A 202 17.25 10.64 -9.55
N ALA A 203 17.81 11.82 -9.26
CA ALA A 203 18.17 12.74 -10.32
C ALA A 203 19.46 12.29 -11.03
N LEU A 204 19.43 12.34 -12.36
CA LEU A 204 20.54 12.02 -13.24
C LEU A 204 21.20 13.32 -13.71
N MET A 205 22.42 13.58 -13.25
CA MET A 205 23.24 14.67 -13.76
C MET A 205 23.88 14.24 -15.07
N SER A 206 23.90 15.14 -16.06
CA SER A 206 24.50 14.90 -17.38
C SER A 206 25.27 16.12 -17.87
N LEU A 207 26.52 15.88 -18.27
CA LEU A 207 27.32 16.78 -19.10
C LEU A 207 27.26 16.31 -20.55
N SER A 208 26.72 17.14 -21.45
CA SER A 208 26.52 16.76 -22.84
C SER A 208 27.85 16.50 -23.57
N LEU A 209 27.95 15.39 -24.28
CA LEU A 209 29.07 15.04 -25.14
C LEU A 209 28.93 15.74 -26.50
N THR A 210 30.04 16.24 -27.03
CA THR A 210 30.13 16.67 -28.43
C THR A 210 30.63 15.55 -29.32
N ASP A 211 30.33 15.59 -30.62
CA ASP A 211 30.78 14.59 -31.62
C ASP A 211 32.31 14.35 -31.61
N GLU A 212 33.10 15.35 -31.20
CA GLU A 212 34.57 15.25 -31.11
C GLU A 212 35.04 14.47 -29.86
N GLU A 213 34.28 14.50 -28.77
CA GLU A 213 34.62 13.86 -27.47
C GLU A 213 34.05 12.44 -27.36
N GLU A 214 33.08 12.07 -28.21
CA GLU A 214 32.43 10.77 -28.18
C GLU A 214 33.41 9.56 -28.23
N PRO A 215 34.48 9.55 -29.05
CA PRO A 215 35.42 8.44 -29.09
C PRO A 215 36.18 8.21 -27.78
N GLU A 216 36.24 9.22 -26.91
CA GLU A 216 36.94 9.15 -25.62
C GLU A 216 36.09 8.53 -24.50
N TYR A 217 34.76 8.45 -24.70
CA TYR A 217 33.79 7.87 -23.75
C TYR A 217 32.90 6.82 -24.44
N PRO A 218 33.39 5.57 -24.60
CA PRO A 218 32.59 4.49 -25.17
C PRO A 218 31.37 4.16 -24.27
N PRO A 219 30.21 3.79 -24.86
CA PRO A 219 29.06 3.36 -24.08
C PRO A 219 29.39 2.08 -23.31
N ALA A 220 28.82 1.95 -22.11
CA ALA A 220 28.94 0.72 -21.32
C ALA A 220 28.10 -0.42 -21.93
N ASP A 221 28.53 -1.67 -21.71
CA ASP A 221 27.71 -2.83 -22.10
C ASP A 221 26.41 -2.87 -21.27
N ALA A 222 25.29 -3.15 -21.91
CA ALA A 222 24.02 -3.33 -21.23
C ALA A 222 24.00 -4.64 -20.42
N ASP A 223 23.64 -4.57 -19.14
CA ASP A 223 23.32 -5.73 -18.31
C ASP A 223 21.80 -5.81 -18.04
N ASP A 224 21.31 -7.00 -17.69
CA ASP A 224 19.88 -7.22 -17.41
C ASP A 224 19.38 -6.35 -16.25
N ARG A 225 20.26 -5.95 -15.34
CA ARG A 225 19.93 -5.11 -14.18
C ARG A 225 19.61 -3.68 -14.60
N VAL A 226 20.46 -3.07 -15.44
CA VAL A 226 20.31 -1.71 -15.96
C VAL A 226 19.10 -1.65 -16.88
N LEU A 227 18.93 -2.64 -17.77
CA LEU A 227 17.75 -2.73 -18.63
C LEU A 227 16.46 -2.92 -17.83
N GLY A 228 16.47 -3.79 -16.82
CA GLY A 228 15.33 -4.01 -15.93
C GLY A 228 14.96 -2.77 -15.12
N ALA A 229 15.95 -2.07 -14.57
CA ALA A 229 15.75 -0.82 -13.83
C ALA A 229 15.17 0.29 -14.74
N PHE A 230 15.70 0.43 -15.95
CA PHE A 230 15.17 1.35 -16.96
C PHE A 230 13.73 1.01 -17.35
N LEU A 231 13.42 -0.25 -17.68
CA LEU A 231 12.06 -0.65 -18.04
C LEU A 231 11.05 -0.43 -16.90
N SER A 232 11.48 -0.64 -15.65
CA SER A 232 10.64 -0.44 -14.47
C SER A 232 10.29 1.04 -14.26
N SER A 233 11.24 1.95 -14.47
CA SER A 233 11.04 3.39 -14.33
C SER A 233 10.29 3.94 -15.55
N TRP A 234 10.76 3.65 -16.75
CA TRP A 234 10.22 4.14 -18.02
C TRP A 234 8.72 3.87 -18.20
N ARG A 235 8.24 2.66 -17.84
CA ARG A 235 6.80 2.32 -17.93
C ARG A 235 5.93 3.07 -16.93
N ARG A 236 6.51 3.49 -15.80
CA ARG A 236 5.82 4.19 -14.72
C ARG A 236 5.93 5.70 -14.84
N THR A 237 6.81 6.23 -15.69
CA THR A 237 7.01 7.68 -15.79
C THR A 237 5.74 8.41 -16.24
N VAL A 238 5.19 9.22 -15.34
CA VAL A 238 4.03 10.10 -15.57
C VAL A 238 4.49 11.45 -16.09
N LEU A 239 5.52 12.01 -15.46
CA LEU A 239 6.13 13.30 -15.82
C LEU A 239 7.65 13.18 -15.85
N LYS A 240 8.28 13.88 -16.79
CA LYS A 240 9.73 14.02 -16.88
C LYS A 240 10.08 15.49 -16.63
N VAL A 241 11.08 15.71 -15.77
CA VAL A 241 11.58 17.03 -15.39
C VAL A 241 13.04 17.13 -15.81
N VAL A 242 13.38 18.15 -16.61
CA VAL A 242 14.75 18.42 -17.05
C VAL A 242 15.11 19.85 -16.66
N HIS A 243 16.15 20.03 -15.86
CA HIS A 243 16.72 21.32 -15.52
C HIS A 243 17.99 21.57 -16.33
N PHE A 244 17.95 22.57 -17.21
CA PHE A 244 19.06 23.06 -18.00
C PHE A 244 19.78 24.18 -17.25
N PHE A 245 21.02 23.93 -16.82
CA PHE A 245 21.83 24.92 -16.10
C PHE A 245 22.58 25.83 -17.06
N GLY A 246 23.14 25.30 -18.14
CA GLY A 246 23.99 26.05 -19.08
C GLY A 246 25.46 25.59 -19.01
N PRO A 247 26.42 26.35 -19.61
CA PRO A 247 26.30 27.75 -20.03
C PRO A 247 25.65 27.98 -21.40
N GLU A 248 25.54 26.95 -22.23
CA GLU A 248 24.95 27.04 -23.58
C GLU A 248 23.44 26.71 -23.58
N THR A 249 22.74 27.24 -24.58
CA THR A 249 21.29 27.03 -24.76
C THR A 249 21.04 25.68 -25.45
N ALA A 250 20.16 24.86 -24.87
CA ALA A 250 19.73 23.60 -25.46
C ALA A 250 18.57 23.85 -26.44
N ALA A 251 18.68 23.30 -27.65
CA ALA A 251 17.56 23.27 -28.58
C ALA A 251 16.72 22.02 -28.28
N VAL A 252 15.51 22.23 -27.76
CA VAL A 252 14.59 21.16 -27.38
C VAL A 252 13.39 21.14 -28.31
N THR A 253 13.06 19.97 -28.84
CA THR A 253 11.87 19.75 -29.65
C THR A 253 10.96 18.73 -28.97
N LEU A 254 9.71 19.12 -28.71
CA LEU A 254 8.66 18.24 -28.22
C LEU A 254 7.72 17.87 -29.38
N THR A 255 7.71 16.59 -29.74
CA THR A 255 6.87 16.08 -30.84
C THR A 255 5.70 15.28 -30.27
N PRO A 256 4.43 15.67 -30.51
CA PRO A 256 3.27 14.91 -30.02
C PRO A 256 3.16 13.55 -30.73
N ASN A 257 2.90 12.48 -29.97
CA ASN A 257 2.73 11.13 -30.51
C ASN A 257 1.23 10.80 -30.72
N ASP A 258 0.72 11.07 -31.92
CA ASP A 258 -0.70 10.96 -32.30
C ASP A 258 -1.33 9.55 -32.11
N GLU A 259 -0.51 8.50 -31.98
CA GLU A 259 -0.99 7.13 -31.80
C GLU A 259 -1.45 6.84 -30.35
N ARG A 260 -1.00 7.64 -29.38
CA ARG A 260 -1.30 7.42 -27.95
C ARG A 260 -2.62 8.07 -27.53
N LEU A 261 -3.40 7.34 -26.72
CA LEU A 261 -4.70 7.78 -26.19
C LEU A 261 -4.59 9.11 -25.42
N ASP A 262 -3.50 9.31 -24.66
CA ASP A 262 -3.28 10.49 -23.84
C ASP A 262 -3.26 11.81 -24.65
N VAL A 263 -2.77 11.80 -25.89
CA VAL A 263 -2.74 12.99 -26.77
C VAL A 263 -4.15 13.46 -27.14
N LYS A 264 -5.10 12.52 -27.28
CA LYS A 264 -6.50 12.83 -27.60
C LYS A 264 -7.27 13.42 -26.41
N THR A 265 -6.73 13.30 -25.20
CA THR A 265 -7.35 13.82 -23.98
C THR A 265 -6.99 15.27 -23.68
N LEU A 266 -6.02 15.86 -24.38
CA LEU A 266 -5.64 17.26 -24.17
C LEU A 266 -6.73 18.22 -24.70
N PRO A 267 -7.09 19.27 -23.95
CA PRO A 267 -8.04 20.29 -24.39
C PRO A 267 -7.58 21.05 -25.64
N PHE A 268 -6.26 21.29 -25.75
CA PHE A 268 -5.66 21.98 -26.89
C PHE A 268 -4.80 21.01 -27.69
N LYS A 269 -5.09 20.89 -29.00
CA LYS A 269 -4.25 20.14 -29.92
C LYS A 269 -2.88 20.82 -30.02
N GLN A 270 -1.83 20.08 -29.73
CA GLN A 270 -0.44 20.55 -29.84
C GLN A 270 0.14 20.09 -31.19
N GLU A 271 0.91 20.97 -31.83
CA GLU A 271 1.82 20.62 -32.92
C GLU A 271 3.23 20.43 -32.36
N THR A 272 4.22 20.11 -33.19
CA THR A 272 5.63 20.08 -32.77
C THR A 272 6.04 21.45 -32.20
N VAL A 273 6.60 21.46 -30.99
CA VAL A 273 7.01 22.69 -30.30
C VAL A 273 8.53 22.71 -30.14
N ASP A 274 9.15 23.75 -30.66
CA ASP A 274 10.58 24.05 -30.47
C ASP A 274 10.76 25.07 -29.34
N ILE A 275 11.68 24.77 -28.42
CA ILE A 275 11.92 25.53 -27.19
C ILE A 275 13.43 25.75 -27.03
N ASN A 276 13.83 27.00 -26.86
CA ASN A 276 15.21 27.38 -26.54
C ASN A 276 15.41 27.37 -25.03
N CYS A 277 15.89 26.24 -24.52
CA CYS A 277 16.18 26.03 -23.11
C CYS A 277 17.54 26.64 -22.74
N GLY A 278 17.56 27.96 -22.53
CA GLY A 278 18.74 28.69 -22.04
C GLY A 278 19.10 28.35 -20.58
N PRO A 279 20.16 28.96 -20.03
CA PRO A 279 20.54 28.78 -18.63
C PRO A 279 19.38 28.98 -17.64
N ASN A 280 19.36 28.18 -16.57
CA ASN A 280 18.36 28.18 -15.50
C ASN A 280 16.90 27.95 -16.00
N THR A 281 16.72 27.02 -16.94
CA THR A 281 15.40 26.65 -17.46
C THR A 281 15.01 25.24 -17.01
N ILE A 282 13.84 25.07 -16.42
CA ILE A 282 13.25 23.76 -16.11
C ILE A 282 12.12 23.48 -17.09
N LEU A 283 12.18 22.33 -17.74
CA LEU A 283 11.12 21.79 -18.57
C LEU A 283 10.44 20.64 -17.85
N VAL A 284 9.12 20.72 -17.68
CA VAL A 284 8.28 19.63 -17.15
C VAL A 284 7.33 19.20 -18.25
N PHE A 285 7.31 17.92 -18.62
CA PHE A 285 6.43 17.44 -19.70
C PHE A 285 5.95 16.01 -19.47
N ARG A 286 4.87 15.65 -20.18
CA ARG A 286 4.29 14.30 -20.19
C ARG A 286 4.96 13.44 -21.26
N PRO A 287 5.85 12.48 -20.91
CA PRO A 287 6.44 11.56 -21.90
C PRO A 287 5.41 10.58 -22.50
N GLY A 288 4.22 10.47 -21.89
CA GLY A 288 3.06 9.81 -22.49
C GLY A 288 2.51 10.53 -23.73
N VAL A 289 2.71 11.85 -23.82
CA VAL A 289 2.18 12.73 -24.87
C VAL A 289 3.25 13.11 -25.89
N PHE A 290 4.44 13.48 -25.41
CA PHE A 290 5.52 14.02 -26.25
C PHE A 290 6.74 13.10 -26.30
N GLU A 291 7.30 12.96 -27.49
CA GLU A 291 8.67 12.54 -27.70
C GLU A 291 9.60 13.73 -27.52
N TYR A 292 10.68 13.52 -26.77
CA TYR A 292 11.61 14.56 -26.34
C TYR A 292 12.95 14.39 -27.06
N SER A 293 13.29 15.39 -27.88
CA SER A 293 14.60 15.53 -28.49
C SER A 293 15.32 16.74 -27.91
N CYS A 294 16.62 16.59 -27.67
CA CYS A 294 17.47 17.64 -27.13
C CYS A 294 18.81 17.62 -27.84
N ASN A 295 19.28 18.79 -28.27
CA ASN A 295 20.59 18.92 -28.91
C ASN A 295 21.36 20.12 -28.31
N PHE A 296 22.65 19.89 -28.08
CA PHE A 296 23.59 20.89 -27.58
C PHE A 296 24.67 21.16 -28.62
N GLN A 297 24.94 22.45 -28.89
CA GLN A 297 26.04 22.83 -29.80
C GLN A 297 27.43 22.70 -29.15
N LYS A 298 27.50 22.80 -27.82
CA LYS A 298 28.71 22.58 -27.01
C LYS A 298 28.33 22.00 -25.65
N GLU A 299 29.33 21.52 -24.92
CA GLU A 299 29.19 20.96 -23.57
C GLU A 299 28.38 21.86 -22.63
N SER A 300 27.31 21.31 -22.06
CA SER A 300 26.37 21.99 -21.16
C SER A 300 25.89 21.05 -20.06
N LEU A 301 25.54 21.61 -18.90
CA LEU A 301 25.11 20.85 -17.72
C LEU A 301 23.58 20.78 -17.62
N SER A 302 23.07 19.56 -17.38
CA SER A 302 21.65 19.30 -17.17
C SER A 302 21.41 18.31 -16.03
N LEU A 303 20.21 18.35 -15.45
CA LEU A 303 19.74 17.42 -14.43
C LEU A 303 18.35 16.92 -14.78
N THR A 304 18.17 15.60 -14.88
CA THR A 304 16.91 14.96 -15.26
C THR A 304 16.36 14.13 -14.11
N ALA A 305 15.06 14.17 -13.87
CA ALA A 305 14.37 13.27 -12.95
C ALA A 305 12.97 12.93 -13.46
N ASP A 306 12.51 11.73 -13.11
CA ASP A 306 11.22 11.19 -13.53
C ASP A 306 10.28 11.05 -12.32
N PHE A 307 9.00 11.40 -12.51
CA PHE A 307 7.94 11.17 -11.53
C PHE A 307 7.14 9.93 -11.95
N LEU A 308 7.02 8.97 -11.04
CA LEU A 308 6.58 7.61 -11.31
C LEU A 308 5.19 7.34 -10.72
N GLU A 309 4.39 6.58 -11.46
CA GLU A 309 3.12 6.01 -11.04
C GLU A 309 3.32 4.86 -10.04
N GLN A 310 2.26 4.49 -9.33
CA GLN A 310 2.27 3.32 -8.45
C GLN A 310 2.60 2.05 -9.25
N VAL A 311 3.32 1.12 -8.63
CA VAL A 311 3.59 -0.19 -9.22
C VAL A 311 2.25 -0.90 -9.49
N ASN A 312 1.99 -1.26 -10.75
CA ASN A 312 0.80 -2.01 -11.13
C ASN A 312 0.66 -3.25 -10.23
N GLN A 313 -0.39 -3.29 -9.41
CA GLN A 313 -0.74 -4.48 -8.67
C GLN A 313 -1.34 -5.48 -9.67
N LEU A 314 -0.84 -6.72 -9.65
CA LEU A 314 -1.45 -7.82 -10.38
C LEU A 314 -2.84 -8.10 -9.81
N VAL A 315 -3.87 -7.59 -10.47
CA VAL A 315 -5.26 -7.91 -10.17
C VAL A 315 -5.66 -9.09 -11.05
N VAL A 316 -5.84 -10.25 -10.43
CA VAL A 316 -6.40 -11.43 -11.11
C VAL A 316 -7.87 -11.17 -11.40
N THR A 317 -8.21 -10.94 -12.67
CA THR A 317 -9.58 -10.63 -13.13
C THR A 317 -10.39 -11.88 -13.44
N ASP A 318 -9.73 -12.98 -13.84
CA ASP A 318 -10.39 -14.25 -14.15
C ASP A 318 -9.43 -15.42 -13.87
N TRP A 319 -9.98 -16.59 -13.54
CA TRP A 319 -9.24 -17.83 -13.27
C TRP A 319 -10.04 -19.01 -13.82
N ASP A 320 -9.38 -19.87 -14.60
CA ASP A 320 -9.97 -21.11 -15.10
C ASP A 320 -9.39 -22.30 -14.32
N GLY A 321 -10.22 -22.97 -13.50
CA GLY A 321 -9.82 -24.08 -12.63
C GLY A 321 -10.53 -24.08 -11.26
N ASP A 322 -10.29 -25.12 -10.47
CA ASP A 322 -10.80 -25.20 -9.09
C ASP A 322 -10.12 -24.14 -8.21
N ALA A 323 -10.89 -23.36 -7.46
CA ALA A 323 -10.42 -22.30 -6.56
C ALA A 323 -10.50 -22.71 -5.08
N ASP A 324 -10.88 -23.96 -4.78
CA ASP A 324 -10.97 -24.44 -3.40
C ASP A 324 -9.60 -24.50 -2.71
N TRP A 325 -8.48 -24.59 -3.44
CA TRP A 325 -7.11 -24.47 -2.88
C TRP A 325 -6.79 -23.05 -2.35
N LEU A 326 -7.56 -22.03 -2.74
CA LEU A 326 -7.45 -20.66 -2.19
C LEU A 326 -8.23 -20.50 -0.88
N ARG A 327 -9.06 -21.48 -0.50
CA ARG A 327 -9.81 -21.46 0.76
C ARG A 327 -9.03 -22.22 1.82
N TYR A 328 -9.03 -21.70 3.05
CA TYR A 328 -8.59 -22.47 4.21
C TYR A 328 -9.50 -23.69 4.37
N GLY A 329 -9.01 -24.90 4.07
CA GLY A 329 -9.68 -26.12 4.53
C GLY A 329 -9.60 -26.22 6.06
N ASP A 330 -10.52 -26.94 6.71
CA ASP A 330 -10.51 -27.04 8.18
C ASP A 330 -9.28 -27.80 8.73
N GLY A 331 -8.56 -28.55 7.87
CA GLY A 331 -7.35 -29.29 8.22
C GLY A 331 -7.60 -30.53 9.07
N PRO A 332 -6.59 -31.38 9.29
CA PRO A 332 -6.70 -32.53 10.16
C PRO A 332 -6.82 -32.11 11.63
N ASP A 333 -7.77 -32.72 12.34
CA ASP A 333 -7.94 -32.55 13.79
C ASP A 333 -6.71 -33.11 14.54
N SER A 334 -6.48 -32.66 15.77
CA SER A 334 -5.32 -33.04 16.59
C SER A 334 -5.41 -34.47 17.14
N SER A 335 -5.80 -35.43 16.31
CA SER A 335 -6.20 -36.84 16.55
C SER A 335 -5.36 -37.69 17.53
N ASN A 336 -4.27 -37.14 18.07
CA ASN A 336 -3.37 -37.79 18.99
C ASN A 336 -3.76 -37.56 20.47
N GLN A 337 -4.52 -38.50 21.04
CA GLN A 337 -4.87 -38.54 22.47
C GLN A 337 -3.65 -38.65 23.42
N GLU A 338 -2.46 -38.96 22.89
CA GLU A 338 -1.18 -39.03 23.63
C GLU A 338 -0.23 -37.84 23.37
N GLY A 339 -0.67 -36.84 22.60
CA GLY A 339 0.13 -35.64 22.30
C GLY A 339 0.55 -34.84 23.54
N ILE A 340 1.63 -34.06 23.41
CA ILE A 340 2.07 -33.13 24.46
C ILE A 340 1.69 -31.70 24.08
N ASN A 341 0.86 -31.08 24.89
CA ASN A 341 0.42 -29.70 24.69
C ASN A 341 1.58 -28.75 24.97
N VAL A 342 1.87 -27.90 23.98
CA VAL A 342 2.70 -26.72 24.15
C VAL A 342 1.79 -25.63 24.68
N VAL A 343 1.97 -25.22 25.93
CA VAL A 343 1.07 -24.27 26.61
C VAL A 343 1.47 -22.83 26.32
N ASN A 344 2.77 -22.55 26.33
CA ASN A 344 3.30 -21.24 25.94
C ASN A 344 4.77 -21.35 25.50
N LEU A 345 5.24 -20.32 24.80
CA LEU A 345 6.63 -20.13 24.42
C LEU A 345 7.12 -18.77 24.92
N SER A 346 8.36 -18.71 25.37
CA SER A 346 9.06 -17.47 25.73
C SER A 346 10.41 -17.49 25.04
N SER A 347 10.80 -16.37 24.44
CA SER A 347 12.06 -16.30 23.72
C SER A 347 12.78 -14.99 23.95
N ARG A 348 14.10 -15.04 23.80
CA ARG A 348 14.95 -13.88 23.65
C ARG A 348 15.77 -14.04 22.39
N LEU A 349 15.45 -13.23 21.38
CA LEU A 349 15.96 -13.38 20.03
C LEU A 349 16.57 -12.05 19.56
N MET A 350 17.32 -12.10 18.46
CA MET A 350 17.89 -10.92 17.82
C MET A 350 16.82 -9.91 17.41
N ALA A 351 17.25 -8.68 17.11
CA ALA A 351 16.36 -7.58 16.70
C ALA A 351 15.19 -7.33 17.68
N CYS A 352 15.40 -7.65 18.97
CA CYS A 352 14.39 -7.58 20.03
C CYS A 352 13.10 -8.35 19.71
N TRP A 353 13.21 -9.48 19.00
CA TRP A 353 12.09 -10.39 18.73
C TRP A 353 11.71 -11.23 19.97
N ASP A 354 11.62 -10.56 21.11
CA ASP A 354 11.28 -11.13 22.40
C ASP A 354 9.75 -11.23 22.56
N GLU A 355 9.01 -10.33 21.89
CA GLU A 355 7.55 -10.32 21.83
C GLU A 355 7.02 -10.98 20.54
N PRO A 356 5.93 -11.77 20.61
CA PRO A 356 5.39 -12.48 19.44
C PRO A 356 5.04 -11.58 18.27
N GLU A 357 4.56 -10.36 18.51
CA GLU A 357 4.17 -9.40 17.48
C GLU A 357 5.39 -8.83 16.73
N MET A 358 6.47 -8.52 17.46
CA MET A 358 7.74 -8.08 16.85
C MET A 358 8.37 -9.23 16.06
N TYR A 359 8.36 -10.44 16.63
CA TYR A 359 8.81 -11.65 15.97
C TYR A 359 8.02 -11.91 14.68
N ARG A 360 6.69 -11.75 14.71
CA ARG A 360 5.81 -11.85 13.54
C ARG A 360 6.20 -10.85 12.46
N ALA A 361 6.29 -9.56 12.81
CA ALA A 361 6.61 -8.51 11.85
C ALA A 361 7.98 -8.76 11.18
N GLY A 362 8.99 -9.13 11.98
CA GLY A 362 10.33 -9.41 11.49
C GLY A 362 10.39 -10.61 10.53
N LEU A 363 9.76 -11.72 10.91
CA LEU A 363 9.72 -12.93 10.08
C LEU A 363 8.93 -12.73 8.78
N MET A 364 7.72 -12.17 8.89
CA MET A 364 6.82 -11.93 7.74
C MET A 364 7.41 -10.92 6.75
N GLY A 365 8.17 -9.94 7.25
CA GLY A 365 8.86 -8.96 6.42
C GLY A 365 10.13 -9.48 5.73
N GLY A 366 10.51 -10.75 5.95
CA GLY A 366 11.75 -11.28 5.39
C GLY A 366 13.00 -10.57 5.91
N THR A 367 12.99 -10.16 7.19
CA THR A 367 14.10 -9.38 7.75
C THR A 367 15.36 -10.23 7.89
N ASP A 368 16.49 -9.70 7.40
CA ASP A 368 17.83 -10.23 7.63
C ASP A 368 18.38 -9.69 8.95
N ALA A 369 18.51 -10.58 9.95
CA ALA A 369 18.91 -10.18 11.29
C ALA A 369 20.43 -10.27 11.54
N GLY A 370 21.22 -10.63 10.54
CA GLY A 370 22.66 -10.60 10.70
C GLY A 370 23.18 -9.16 10.67
N MET A 371 24.14 -8.85 11.52
CA MET A 371 24.78 -7.52 11.60
C MET A 371 26.28 -7.67 11.76
N GLU A 372 27.04 -6.58 11.59
CA GLU A 372 28.46 -6.62 11.96
C GLU A 372 28.60 -6.85 13.46
N ILE A 373 29.57 -7.68 13.87
CA ILE A 373 29.77 -8.01 15.28
C ILE A 373 30.01 -6.71 16.07
N PRO A 374 29.17 -6.39 17.07
CA PRO A 374 29.27 -5.14 17.77
C PRO A 374 30.47 -5.13 18.72
N LEU A 375 31.09 -3.95 18.89
CA LEU A 375 32.21 -3.72 19.81
C LEU A 375 31.89 -4.11 21.27
N THR A 376 30.61 -4.15 21.63
CA THR A 376 30.15 -4.60 22.94
C THR A 376 30.42 -6.08 23.19
N ARG A 377 30.64 -6.89 22.14
CA ARG A 377 31.07 -8.29 22.23
C ARG A 377 32.59 -8.40 22.13
N TRP A 378 33.15 -8.08 20.97
CA TRP A 378 34.59 -7.93 20.77
C TRP A 378 34.86 -7.09 19.52
N ASP A 379 36.07 -6.57 19.41
CA ASP A 379 36.51 -5.85 18.21
C ASP A 379 36.90 -6.85 17.11
N VAL A 380 36.04 -6.97 16.10
CA VAL A 380 36.21 -7.88 14.96
C VAL A 380 37.33 -7.44 14.02
N SER A 381 37.70 -6.16 14.01
CA SER A 381 38.70 -5.60 13.08
C SER A 381 40.10 -6.21 13.29
N PHE A 382 40.41 -6.69 14.50
CA PHE A 382 41.67 -7.39 14.79
C PHE A 382 41.76 -8.78 14.17
N TYR A 383 40.62 -9.41 13.90
CA TYR A 383 40.54 -10.78 13.43
C TYR A 383 40.15 -10.85 11.95
N TRP A 384 39.42 -9.86 11.44
CA TRP A 384 38.91 -9.90 10.07
C TRP A 384 40.03 -9.69 9.03
N ASN A 385 40.07 -10.57 8.02
CA ASN A 385 40.89 -10.41 6.83
C ASN A 385 40.03 -10.74 5.59
N PRO A 386 39.84 -9.81 4.65
CA PRO A 386 39.04 -10.05 3.44
C PRO A 386 39.72 -11.00 2.45
N ASP A 387 41.04 -11.18 2.51
CA ASP A 387 41.77 -12.09 1.63
C ASP A 387 41.71 -13.53 2.17
N THR A 388 40.85 -14.35 1.56
CA THR A 388 40.61 -15.73 1.95
C THR A 388 41.81 -16.64 1.68
N ASP A 389 42.68 -16.29 0.73
CA ASP A 389 43.84 -17.09 0.35
C ASP A 389 45.03 -16.89 1.32
N SER A 390 45.03 -15.82 2.10
CA SER A 390 46.08 -15.47 3.06
C SER A 390 45.62 -15.43 4.53
N LEU A 391 44.56 -16.16 4.88
CA LEU A 391 44.06 -16.24 6.25
C LEU A 391 45.09 -16.83 7.22
N MET A 392 45.52 -16.03 8.20
CA MET A 392 46.32 -16.52 9.33
C MET A 392 45.44 -17.30 10.32
N PRO A 393 45.99 -18.23 11.14
CA PRO A 393 45.19 -19.09 12.03
C PRO A 393 44.34 -18.37 13.09
N TRP A 394 44.60 -17.09 13.37
CA TRP A 394 43.79 -16.27 14.27
C TRP A 394 42.85 -15.31 13.53
N GLN A 395 42.92 -15.26 12.19
CA GLN A 395 42.07 -14.41 11.37
C GLN A 395 40.79 -15.14 10.93
N THR A 396 39.82 -14.36 10.45
CA THR A 396 38.53 -14.83 9.96
C THR A 396 38.14 -14.07 8.70
N ALA A 397 37.45 -14.73 7.78
CA ALA A 397 36.90 -14.09 6.60
C ALA A 397 35.52 -13.46 6.86
N SER A 398 34.85 -13.85 7.95
CA SER A 398 33.50 -13.40 8.28
C SER A 398 33.50 -12.41 9.45
N ARG A 399 32.72 -11.33 9.32
CA ARG A 399 32.57 -10.27 10.34
C ARG A 399 31.13 -10.05 10.82
N HIS A 400 30.18 -10.84 10.31
CA HIS A 400 28.77 -10.69 10.64
C HIS A 400 28.26 -11.81 11.54
N GLN A 401 27.32 -11.48 12.43
CA GLN A 401 26.64 -12.39 13.36
C GLN A 401 25.24 -11.83 13.66
N SER A 402 24.26 -12.68 14.00
CA SER A 402 23.04 -12.19 14.66
C SER A 402 23.25 -12.14 16.18
N VAL A 403 22.89 -11.02 16.81
CA VAL A 403 23.22 -10.75 18.22
C VAL A 403 21.96 -10.41 19.00
N VAL A 404 21.88 -10.93 20.22
CA VAL A 404 20.84 -10.56 21.20
C VAL A 404 21.34 -9.41 22.05
N GLU A 405 20.51 -8.38 22.21
CA GLU A 405 20.83 -7.23 23.06
C GLU A 405 20.57 -7.51 24.55
N GLY A 406 21.39 -6.89 25.41
CA GLY A 406 21.18 -6.89 26.85
C GLY A 406 21.46 -8.23 27.55
N ILE A 407 22.30 -9.10 26.98
CA ILE A 407 22.68 -10.39 27.60
C ILE A 407 23.40 -10.23 28.95
N GLU A 408 23.94 -9.04 29.22
CA GLU A 408 24.57 -8.64 30.47
C GLU A 408 23.57 -8.30 31.57
N LEU A 409 22.31 -8.00 31.21
CA LEU A 409 21.24 -7.62 32.12
C LEU A 409 20.63 -8.86 32.79
N PHE A 410 20.30 -8.75 34.09
CA PHE A 410 19.67 -9.83 34.85
C PHE A 410 19.06 -9.35 36.17
N ASP A 411 17.82 -9.74 36.47
CA ASP A 411 17.21 -9.47 37.78
C ASP A 411 17.67 -10.47 38.85
N ASN A 412 18.83 -10.18 39.43
CA ASN A 412 19.40 -11.02 40.48
C ASN A 412 18.57 -11.06 41.77
N LYS A 413 17.85 -9.98 42.08
CA LYS A 413 17.02 -9.90 43.29
C LYS A 413 15.83 -10.83 43.18
N PHE A 414 15.23 -10.92 41.99
CA PHE A 414 14.15 -11.85 41.71
C PHE A 414 14.57 -13.29 42.03
N PHE A 415 15.74 -13.74 41.58
CA PHE A 415 16.22 -15.11 41.82
C PHE A 415 16.94 -15.32 43.17
N ASN A 416 16.89 -14.35 44.08
CA ASN A 416 17.58 -14.40 45.38
C ASN A 416 19.10 -14.62 45.28
N LEU A 417 19.73 -14.10 44.22
CA LEU A 417 21.18 -14.20 44.00
C LEU A 417 21.88 -12.91 44.44
N SER A 418 23.02 -13.04 45.11
CA SER A 418 23.81 -11.87 45.52
C SER A 418 24.38 -11.14 44.28
N PRO A 419 24.60 -9.81 44.33
CA PRO A 419 25.19 -9.10 43.19
C PRO A 419 26.56 -9.63 42.77
N ASN A 420 27.35 -10.14 43.71
CA ASN A 420 28.66 -10.74 43.42
C ASN A 420 28.52 -12.08 42.70
N GLU A 421 27.53 -12.89 43.07
CA GLU A 421 27.22 -14.13 42.36
C GLU A 421 26.69 -13.82 40.95
N ALA A 422 25.71 -12.92 40.83
CA ALA A 422 25.17 -12.52 39.53
C ALA A 422 26.24 -12.02 38.56
N ARG A 423 27.23 -11.25 39.03
CA ARG A 423 28.37 -10.77 38.21
C ARG A 423 29.20 -11.92 37.63
N GLY A 424 29.39 -13.00 38.39
CA GLY A 424 30.15 -14.18 37.95
C GLY A 424 29.34 -15.19 37.14
N LEU A 425 28.01 -15.04 37.11
CA LEU A 425 27.11 -15.96 36.42
C LEU A 425 27.23 -15.81 34.92
N ASP A 426 27.26 -16.93 34.22
CA ASP A 426 27.24 -16.97 32.76
C ASP A 426 25.96 -16.32 32.19
N PRO A 427 26.06 -15.43 31.19
CA PRO A 427 24.92 -14.84 30.47
C PRO A 427 23.88 -15.85 29.96
N HIS A 428 24.29 -17.02 29.50
CA HIS A 428 23.35 -18.05 29.04
C HIS A 428 22.45 -18.52 30.18
N GLN A 429 23.03 -18.78 31.36
CA GLN A 429 22.26 -19.13 32.56
C GLN A 429 21.31 -18.03 33.00
N ARG A 430 21.71 -16.75 32.91
CA ARG A 430 20.84 -15.61 33.24
C ARG A 430 19.61 -15.59 32.35
N CYS A 431 19.81 -15.63 31.03
CA CYS A 431 18.71 -15.59 30.06
C CYS A 431 17.83 -16.84 30.16
N LEU A 432 18.43 -18.02 30.30
CA LEU A 432 17.72 -19.28 30.55
C LEU A 432 16.78 -19.17 31.75
N MET A 433 17.25 -18.60 32.86
CA MET A 433 16.45 -18.49 34.08
C MET A 433 15.25 -17.56 33.89
N GLU A 434 15.44 -16.43 33.20
CA GLU A 434 14.36 -15.49 32.90
C GLU A 434 13.33 -16.09 31.93
N GLN A 435 13.78 -16.61 30.78
CA GLN A 435 12.91 -17.16 29.75
C GLN A 435 12.22 -18.45 30.20
N GLY A 436 12.95 -19.33 30.90
CA GLY A 436 12.39 -20.53 31.50
C GLY A 436 11.34 -20.21 32.55
N TYR A 437 11.56 -19.20 33.40
CA TYR A 437 10.54 -18.78 34.37
C TYR A 437 9.34 -18.13 33.68
N ASN A 438 9.54 -17.31 32.65
CA ASN A 438 8.45 -16.70 31.88
C ASN A 438 7.55 -17.76 31.24
N ALA A 439 8.14 -18.78 30.62
CA ALA A 439 7.39 -19.92 30.09
C ALA A 439 6.55 -20.61 31.19
N LEU A 440 7.14 -20.91 32.35
CA LEU A 440 6.41 -21.50 33.49
C LEU A 440 5.31 -20.56 34.04
N ARG A 441 5.60 -19.26 34.13
CA ARG A 441 4.68 -18.24 34.63
C ARG A 441 3.45 -18.13 33.76
N MET A 442 3.65 -18.19 32.45
CA MET A 442 2.58 -18.20 31.45
C MET A 442 1.72 -19.47 31.51
N MET A 443 2.26 -20.61 31.92
CA MET A 443 1.47 -21.81 32.25
C MET A 443 0.70 -21.70 33.59
N GLY A 444 0.66 -20.52 34.21
CA GLY A 444 -0.02 -20.27 35.48
C GLY A 444 0.82 -20.60 36.73
N HIS A 445 2.10 -20.96 36.61
CA HIS A 445 2.94 -21.16 37.78
C HIS A 445 3.32 -19.84 38.46
N THR A 446 3.52 -19.92 39.77
CA THR A 446 4.07 -18.84 40.60
C THR A 446 5.27 -19.41 41.33
N LYS A 447 6.23 -18.57 41.76
CA LYS A 447 7.34 -19.05 42.60
C LYS A 447 6.88 -19.89 43.79
N LYS A 448 5.79 -19.46 44.45
CA LYS A 448 5.22 -20.19 45.59
C LYS A 448 4.73 -21.59 45.20
N ASN A 449 4.11 -21.74 44.03
CA ASN A 449 3.63 -23.03 43.52
C ASN A 449 4.77 -23.92 42.97
N LEU A 450 5.87 -23.31 42.51
CA LEU A 450 7.03 -24.06 42.00
C LEU A 450 7.86 -24.70 43.13
N MET A 451 7.85 -24.12 44.33
CA MET A 451 8.52 -24.69 45.50
C MET A 451 8.02 -26.11 45.79
N ASN A 452 8.92 -27.08 45.77
CA ASN A 452 8.68 -28.52 45.90
C ASN A 452 7.84 -29.16 44.79
N SER A 453 7.60 -28.46 43.67
CA SER A 453 6.88 -29.03 42.53
C SER A 453 7.71 -30.08 41.79
N ALA A 454 7.06 -31.03 41.13
CA ALA A 454 7.69 -32.06 40.29
C ALA A 454 7.89 -31.60 38.84
N VAL A 455 8.00 -30.29 38.58
CA VAL A 455 8.21 -29.78 37.22
C VAL A 455 9.61 -30.18 36.74
N GLY A 456 9.69 -30.82 35.58
CA GLY A 456 10.96 -31.20 34.95
C GLY A 456 11.60 -30.05 34.18
N THR A 457 12.93 -30.01 34.15
CA THR A 457 13.74 -29.00 33.47
C THR A 457 14.74 -29.66 32.53
N TYR A 458 14.62 -29.37 31.24
CA TYR A 458 15.41 -29.96 30.17
C TYR A 458 16.02 -28.85 29.34
N ILE A 459 17.34 -28.75 29.32
CA ILE A 459 18.03 -27.60 28.74
C ILE A 459 19.03 -28.07 27.70
N GLY A 460 18.85 -27.63 26.47
CA GLY A 460 19.84 -27.71 25.40
C GLY A 460 20.85 -26.56 25.55
N CYS A 461 22.09 -26.89 25.88
CA CYS A 461 23.16 -25.92 26.07
C CYS A 461 24.52 -26.55 25.75
N GLY A 462 25.46 -25.74 25.24
CA GLY A 462 26.78 -26.17 24.82
C GLY A 462 27.91 -25.63 25.69
N THR A 463 29.13 -26.01 25.32
CA THR A 463 30.35 -25.64 26.06
C THR A 463 30.58 -24.14 25.96
N ASP A 464 30.50 -23.46 27.10
CA ASP A 464 30.43 -22.00 27.17
C ASP A 464 31.81 -21.33 27.13
N GLU A 465 31.95 -20.32 26.27
CA GLU A 465 33.15 -19.48 26.15
C GLU A 465 33.41 -18.65 27.41
N TRP A 466 32.36 -18.37 28.19
CA TRP A 466 32.50 -17.78 29.51
C TRP A 466 33.49 -18.58 30.34
N PHE A 467 33.59 -19.92 30.14
CA PHE A 467 34.56 -20.82 30.80
C PHE A 467 36.01 -20.31 30.75
N PHE A 468 36.36 -19.55 29.73
CA PHE A 468 37.70 -19.05 29.48
C PHE A 468 37.87 -17.56 29.77
N HIS A 469 36.81 -16.87 30.21
CA HIS A 469 36.81 -15.43 30.45
C HIS A 469 37.62 -15.03 31.70
N PRO A 470 38.57 -14.08 31.62
CA PRO A 470 39.51 -13.79 32.71
C PRO A 470 38.88 -13.10 33.93
N THR A 471 37.74 -12.42 33.78
CA THR A 471 37.09 -11.62 34.83
C THR A 471 36.13 -12.40 35.73
N ARG A 472 36.26 -13.73 35.74
CA ARG A 472 35.51 -14.62 36.63
C ARG A 472 35.74 -14.25 38.09
N GLY A 473 34.67 -13.99 38.85
CA GLY A 473 34.76 -13.88 40.31
C GLY A 473 35.31 -15.17 40.95
N SER A 474 35.56 -15.16 42.26
CA SER A 474 36.24 -16.24 43.02
C SER A 474 35.57 -17.63 42.98
N MET A 475 34.40 -17.79 42.35
CA MET A 475 33.68 -19.06 42.16
C MET A 475 33.59 -19.54 40.69
N GLY A 476 34.32 -18.90 39.76
CA GLY A 476 34.12 -19.01 38.31
C GLY A 476 34.17 -20.41 37.68
N GLY A 477 34.83 -21.39 38.30
CA GLY A 477 34.89 -22.77 37.79
C GLY A 477 33.56 -23.53 37.90
N ILE A 478 32.80 -23.29 38.97
CA ILE A 478 31.48 -23.94 39.19
C ILE A 478 30.43 -23.24 38.33
N MET A 479 30.52 -21.92 38.21
CA MET A 479 29.46 -21.09 37.63
C MET A 479 29.31 -21.19 36.10
N GLY A 480 30.29 -21.77 35.38
CA GLY A 480 30.20 -22.02 33.92
C GLY A 480 30.09 -23.50 33.54
N SER A 481 29.76 -24.39 34.48
CA SER A 481 29.60 -25.82 34.19
C SER A 481 28.25 -26.11 33.55
N LEU A 482 28.21 -26.98 32.53
CA LEU A 482 27.00 -27.42 31.85
C LEU A 482 25.90 -27.92 32.79
N CYS A 483 26.26 -28.61 33.88
CA CYS A 483 25.28 -29.12 34.85
C CYS A 483 24.55 -28.00 35.62
N MET A 484 25.15 -26.82 35.73
CA MET A 484 24.58 -25.71 36.46
C MET A 484 23.43 -25.03 35.72
N PHE A 485 23.32 -25.18 34.40
CA PHE A 485 22.20 -24.65 33.63
C PHE A 485 20.86 -25.16 34.16
N SER A 486 20.69 -26.48 34.20
CA SER A 486 19.48 -27.12 34.74
C SER A 486 19.45 -27.11 36.27
N GLY A 487 20.57 -27.44 36.93
CA GLY A 487 20.63 -27.52 38.38
C GLY A 487 20.33 -26.20 39.09
N ARG A 488 20.90 -25.08 38.61
CA ARG A 488 20.67 -23.75 39.22
C ARG A 488 19.26 -23.27 38.98
N PHE A 489 18.74 -23.45 37.77
CA PHE A 489 17.38 -23.05 37.44
C PHE A 489 16.35 -23.78 38.32
N ALA A 490 16.51 -25.10 38.48
CA ALA A 490 15.69 -25.89 39.42
C ALA A 490 15.88 -25.44 40.88
N PHE A 491 17.13 -25.21 41.32
CA PHE A 491 17.44 -24.76 42.68
C PHE A 491 16.81 -23.42 43.04
N CYS A 492 16.94 -22.40 42.18
CA CYS A 492 16.44 -21.05 42.45
C CYS A 492 14.91 -20.99 42.52
N LEU A 493 14.21 -21.92 41.86
CA LEU A 493 12.75 -22.03 41.88
C LEU A 493 12.23 -23.12 42.84
N GLY A 494 13.14 -23.86 43.49
CA GLY A 494 12.81 -24.93 44.44
C GLY A 494 12.14 -26.16 43.80
N MET A 495 12.37 -26.42 42.52
CA MET A 495 11.78 -27.54 41.79
C MET A 495 12.49 -28.86 42.12
N LYS A 496 11.72 -29.96 42.13
CA LYS A 496 12.17 -31.31 42.48
C LYS A 496 12.05 -32.33 41.34
N GLY A 497 11.55 -31.90 40.18
CA GLY A 497 11.54 -32.75 38.98
C GLY A 497 12.97 -32.95 38.43
N PRO A 498 13.11 -33.77 37.38
CA PRO A 498 14.38 -33.97 36.69
C PRO A 498 15.00 -32.65 36.24
N ALA A 499 16.32 -32.54 36.37
CA ALA A 499 17.08 -31.39 35.89
C ALA A 499 18.23 -31.90 35.03
N ILE A 500 18.09 -31.76 33.72
CA ILE A 500 19.01 -32.35 32.73
C ILE A 500 19.47 -31.28 31.76
N SER A 501 20.79 -31.15 31.64
CA SER A 501 21.45 -30.38 30.59
C SER A 501 21.91 -31.32 29.48
N ILE A 502 21.64 -30.98 28.23
CA ILE A 502 21.86 -31.81 27.03
C ILE A 502 22.71 -31.02 26.04
N THR A 503 23.73 -31.69 25.49
CA THR A 503 24.63 -31.13 24.47
C THR A 503 24.72 -32.08 23.29
N THR A 504 24.09 -31.71 22.18
CA THR A 504 24.11 -32.41 20.89
C THR A 504 24.32 -31.40 19.74
N GLU A 505 25.09 -30.33 19.99
CA GLU A 505 25.34 -29.22 19.04
C GLU A 505 24.01 -28.58 18.58
N ALA A 506 23.83 -28.35 17.28
CA ALA A 506 22.63 -27.77 16.69
C ALA A 506 21.32 -28.52 16.99
N ALA A 507 21.41 -29.80 17.41
CA ALA A 507 20.24 -30.61 17.78
C ALA A 507 19.85 -30.47 19.26
N SER A 508 20.61 -29.75 20.09
CA SER A 508 20.45 -29.72 21.56
C SER A 508 19.06 -29.25 22.00
N GLY A 509 18.53 -28.18 21.41
CA GLY A 509 17.21 -27.66 21.74
C GLY A 509 16.08 -28.66 21.47
N LEU A 510 16.10 -29.34 20.31
CA LEU A 510 15.09 -30.36 20.00
C LEU A 510 15.29 -31.65 20.81
N SER A 511 16.53 -32.05 21.10
CA SER A 511 16.81 -33.16 22.02
C SER A 511 16.21 -32.87 23.40
N ALA A 512 16.33 -31.63 23.90
CA ALA A 512 15.71 -31.21 25.15
C ALA A 512 14.18 -31.25 25.09
N LEU A 513 13.58 -30.77 23.99
CA LEU A 513 12.13 -30.86 23.75
C LEU A 513 11.63 -32.31 23.72
N LYS A 514 12.32 -33.20 22.99
CA LYS A 514 12.00 -34.63 22.91
C LYS A 514 11.99 -35.27 24.30
N ILE A 515 13.08 -35.10 25.05
CA ILE A 515 13.25 -35.72 26.37
C ILE A 515 12.22 -35.14 27.37
N ALA A 516 11.90 -33.85 27.25
CA ALA A 516 10.86 -33.22 28.05
C ALA A 516 9.48 -33.81 27.73
N ALA A 517 9.13 -33.98 26.45
CA ALA A 517 7.88 -34.59 26.02
C ALA A 517 7.76 -36.05 26.48
N GLU A 518 8.80 -36.86 26.29
CA GLU A 518 8.85 -38.26 26.76
C GLU A 518 8.71 -38.37 28.28
N SER A 519 9.28 -37.42 29.02
CA SER A 519 9.14 -37.40 30.47
C SER A 519 7.72 -37.10 30.94
N VAL A 520 7.00 -36.21 30.25
CA VAL A 520 5.60 -35.90 30.56
C VAL A 520 4.68 -37.06 30.17
N GLN A 521 5.00 -37.78 29.09
CA GLN A 521 4.31 -39.01 28.67
C GLN A 521 4.59 -40.22 29.60
N LYS A 522 5.43 -40.06 30.63
CA LYS A 522 5.82 -41.12 31.59
C LYS A 522 6.54 -42.30 30.92
N LYS A 523 7.21 -42.07 29.77
CA LYS A 523 7.94 -43.11 29.01
C LYS A 523 9.34 -43.46 29.56
N GLY A 524 9.68 -43.01 30.77
CA GLY A 524 10.74 -43.67 31.58
C GLY A 524 12.01 -42.88 31.89
N LEU A 525 11.93 -41.67 32.43
CA LEU A 525 13.14 -40.89 32.79
C LEU A 525 13.37 -40.62 34.29
N ALA A 526 12.34 -40.62 35.15
CA ALA A 526 12.43 -40.57 36.62
C ALA A 526 11.01 -40.48 37.24
N VAL A 527 10.85 -39.77 38.37
CA VAL A 527 9.56 -39.38 38.98
C VAL A 527 8.60 -38.86 37.90
N SER A 528 7.34 -39.27 37.98
CA SER A 528 6.29 -38.79 37.07
C SER A 528 6.14 -37.27 37.22
N ASN A 529 6.28 -36.54 36.11
CA ASN A 529 6.12 -35.08 36.06
C ASN A 529 4.89 -34.78 35.20
N ASP A 530 3.97 -33.97 35.69
CA ASP A 530 2.77 -33.59 34.91
C ASP A 530 3.03 -32.39 33.99
N SER A 531 4.16 -31.69 34.17
CA SER A 531 4.60 -30.55 33.36
C SER A 531 6.13 -30.49 33.28
N ALA A 532 6.64 -29.98 32.17
CA ALA A 532 8.06 -29.79 31.95
C ALA A 532 8.33 -28.44 31.27
N VAL A 533 9.56 -27.95 31.41
CA VAL A 533 10.07 -26.84 30.62
C VAL A 533 11.29 -27.30 29.82
N ALA A 534 11.24 -27.06 28.51
CA ALA A 534 12.34 -27.31 27.59
C ALA A 534 12.94 -25.97 27.14
N VAL A 535 14.25 -25.79 27.24
CA VAL A 535 14.91 -24.53 26.85
C VAL A 535 16.11 -24.83 25.96
N GLY A 536 16.28 -24.08 24.87
CA GLY A 536 17.53 -24.01 24.11
C GLY A 536 18.18 -22.65 24.31
N VAL A 537 19.49 -22.58 24.51
CA VAL A 537 20.21 -21.32 24.70
C VAL A 537 21.61 -21.36 24.10
N HIS A 538 21.94 -20.33 23.32
CA HIS A 538 23.28 -20.10 22.77
C HIS A 538 23.56 -18.60 22.63
N PHE A 539 24.73 -18.17 23.08
CA PHE A 539 25.27 -16.83 22.90
C PHE A 539 26.76 -16.91 22.60
N MET A 540 27.22 -16.12 21.64
CA MET A 540 28.64 -15.94 21.41
C MET A 540 29.17 -14.78 22.23
N ILE A 541 30.08 -15.07 23.16
CA ILE A 541 30.58 -14.07 24.11
C ILE A 541 32.03 -13.68 23.75
N ALA A 542 32.77 -14.55 23.07
CA ALA A 542 34.16 -14.34 22.71
C ALA A 542 34.45 -14.83 21.27
N PRO A 543 35.55 -14.37 20.63
CA PRO A 543 35.94 -14.84 19.30
C PRO A 543 36.61 -16.23 19.31
N MET A 544 36.45 -17.03 20.36
CA MET A 544 37.30 -18.20 20.60
C MET A 544 37.10 -19.28 19.56
N TRP A 545 35.85 -19.66 19.31
CA TRP A 545 35.48 -20.65 18.29
C TRP A 545 35.39 -20.06 16.87
N TRP A 546 35.34 -18.73 16.77
CA TRP A 546 35.13 -18.01 15.51
C TRP A 546 36.24 -18.30 14.49
N LYS A 547 37.50 -18.19 14.91
CA LYS A 547 38.67 -18.47 14.07
C LYS A 547 38.74 -19.94 13.62
N ASP A 548 38.43 -20.88 14.51
CA ASP A 548 38.57 -22.31 14.26
C ASP A 548 37.53 -22.76 13.23
N HIS A 549 36.32 -22.21 13.32
CA HIS A 549 35.25 -22.49 12.37
C HIS A 549 35.50 -21.89 11.00
N CYS A 550 36.11 -20.70 10.94
CA CYS A 550 36.58 -20.13 9.68
C CYS A 550 37.66 -21.00 9.04
N MET A 551 38.64 -21.48 9.80
CA MET A 551 39.70 -22.38 9.31
C MET A 551 39.14 -23.72 8.81
N LEU A 552 38.03 -24.19 9.38
CA LEU A 552 37.33 -25.39 8.94
C LEU A 552 36.43 -25.16 7.71
N GLY A 553 36.33 -23.93 7.20
CA GLY A 553 35.48 -23.58 6.06
C GLY A 553 33.99 -23.69 6.37
N TRP A 554 33.59 -23.45 7.62
CA TRP A 554 32.18 -23.55 8.04
C TRP A 554 31.41 -22.25 7.92
N TYR A 555 32.11 -21.12 7.92
CA TYR A 555 31.48 -19.81 7.85
C TYR A 555 31.35 -19.31 6.43
N SER A 556 30.18 -18.75 6.15
CA SER A 556 29.97 -17.94 4.95
C SER A 556 30.88 -16.72 4.98
N TYR A 557 31.52 -16.45 3.84
CA TYR A 557 32.37 -15.27 3.65
C TYR A 557 31.57 -13.98 3.77
N SER A 558 30.33 -14.00 3.28
CA SER A 558 29.40 -12.88 3.42
C SER A 558 28.82 -12.74 4.84
N GLY A 559 28.94 -13.77 5.67
CA GLY A 559 28.33 -13.81 7.00
C GLY A 559 26.82 -13.88 6.95
N ARG A 560 26.27 -14.69 6.04
CA ARG A 560 24.85 -15.06 5.91
C ARG A 560 24.69 -16.56 5.76
N CYS A 561 23.46 -17.06 5.90
CA CYS A 561 23.13 -18.45 5.60
C CYS A 561 22.37 -18.48 4.27
N TYR A 562 23.02 -18.90 3.19
CA TYR A 562 22.42 -19.02 1.86
C TYR A 562 21.69 -20.37 1.70
N SER A 563 20.80 -20.69 2.63
CA SER A 563 20.07 -21.96 2.70
C SER A 563 19.32 -22.26 1.40
N PHE A 564 19.66 -23.36 0.74
CA PHE A 564 19.15 -23.84 -0.57
C PHE A 564 19.52 -22.99 -1.79
N ASN A 565 20.33 -21.94 -1.66
CA ASN A 565 20.77 -21.12 -2.80
C ASN A 565 22.00 -21.74 -3.51
N SER A 566 22.18 -21.46 -4.79
CA SER A 566 23.38 -21.82 -5.56
C SER A 566 24.69 -21.25 -4.99
N ALA A 567 24.62 -20.14 -4.24
CA ALA A 567 25.73 -19.45 -3.57
C ALA A 567 26.00 -19.94 -2.13
N ALA A 568 25.42 -21.08 -1.73
CA ALA A 568 25.63 -21.69 -0.41
C ALA A 568 27.11 -21.98 -0.09
N ASP A 569 27.73 -21.18 0.77
CA ASP A 569 29.16 -21.23 1.12
C ASP A 569 29.43 -21.50 2.62
N GLY A 570 28.40 -21.65 3.44
CA GLY A 570 28.53 -21.85 4.89
C GLY A 570 27.39 -21.18 5.67
N TYR A 571 27.50 -21.24 7.00
CA TYR A 571 26.55 -20.56 7.89
C TYR A 571 27.15 -19.31 8.54
N CYS A 572 26.29 -18.37 8.91
CA CYS A 572 26.58 -17.35 9.92
C CYS A 572 26.12 -17.85 11.29
N ARG A 573 26.78 -17.47 12.40
CA ARG A 573 26.27 -17.81 13.74
C ARG A 573 25.32 -16.75 14.29
N GLY A 574 24.51 -17.18 15.24
CA GLY A 574 23.53 -16.33 15.89
C GLY A 574 23.38 -16.56 17.38
N ASP A 575 22.88 -15.55 18.06
CA ASP A 575 22.50 -15.60 19.46
C ASP A 575 20.99 -15.92 19.59
N GLY A 576 20.61 -16.65 20.63
CA GLY A 576 19.20 -16.93 20.91
C GLY A 576 18.95 -17.74 22.18
N CYS A 577 17.78 -17.52 22.77
CA CYS A 577 17.22 -18.35 23.82
C CYS A 577 15.72 -18.59 23.57
N GLY A 578 15.28 -19.83 23.56
CA GLY A 578 13.87 -20.20 23.43
C GLY A 578 13.46 -21.17 24.52
N ALA A 579 12.32 -20.96 25.15
CA ALA A 579 11.77 -21.76 26.24
C ALA A 579 10.32 -22.18 25.94
N LEU A 580 10.01 -23.45 26.15
CA LEU A 580 8.69 -24.05 25.94
C LEU A 580 8.15 -24.61 27.24
N GLY A 581 6.90 -24.24 27.57
CA GLY A 581 6.13 -24.88 28.63
C GLY A 581 5.32 -26.05 28.08
N LEU A 582 5.55 -27.25 28.61
CA LEU A 582 4.91 -28.49 28.16
C LEU A 582 4.00 -29.05 29.25
N ARG A 583 2.84 -29.57 28.84
CA ARG A 583 1.88 -30.26 29.70
C ARG A 583 1.26 -31.45 28.96
N GLY A 584 0.90 -32.50 29.69
CA GLY A 584 0.19 -33.63 29.10
C GLY A 584 -1.18 -33.21 28.56
N ALA A 585 -1.55 -33.70 27.36
CA ALA A 585 -2.89 -33.50 26.80
C ALA A 585 -3.98 -34.15 27.66
N THR A 586 -3.62 -35.16 28.44
CA THR A 586 -4.52 -35.84 29.37
C THR A 586 -4.04 -35.73 30.82
N GLN A 587 -5.00 -35.67 31.74
CA GLN A 587 -4.77 -35.69 33.18
C GLN A 587 -5.55 -36.85 33.80
N VAL A 588 -4.97 -37.51 34.81
CA VAL A 588 -5.68 -38.50 35.61
C VAL A 588 -6.38 -37.80 36.77
N VAL A 589 -7.70 -37.72 36.73
CA VAL A 589 -8.54 -37.19 37.82
C VAL A 589 -9.41 -38.35 38.32
N ASP A 590 -9.35 -38.65 39.63
CA ASP A 590 -10.09 -39.74 40.27
C ASP A 590 -9.91 -41.13 39.59
N GLY A 591 -8.70 -41.40 39.08
CA GLY A 591 -8.37 -42.66 38.41
C GLY A 591 -8.91 -42.79 36.97
N LYS A 592 -9.52 -41.73 36.42
CA LYS A 592 -9.96 -41.65 35.03
C LYS A 592 -9.07 -40.69 34.24
N VAL A 593 -8.73 -41.08 33.02
CA VAL A 593 -8.03 -40.22 32.06
C VAL A 593 -9.04 -39.24 31.48
N VAL A 594 -8.81 -37.95 31.67
CA VAL A 594 -9.66 -36.86 31.16
C VAL A 594 -8.77 -35.94 30.33
N GLU A 595 -9.30 -35.39 29.24
CA GLU A 595 -8.59 -34.35 28.48
C GLU A 595 -8.37 -33.12 29.34
N ASN A 596 -7.15 -32.60 29.29
CA ASN A 596 -6.76 -31.43 30.04
C ASN A 596 -7.23 -30.16 29.30
N THR A 597 -8.46 -29.75 29.56
CA THR A 597 -9.10 -28.54 29.01
C THR A 597 -8.79 -27.27 29.83
N LYS A 598 -7.94 -27.38 30.86
CA LYS A 598 -7.75 -26.32 31.85
C LYS A 598 -6.86 -25.18 31.37
N ASP A 599 -5.97 -25.46 30.42
CA ASP A 599 -5.03 -24.48 29.87
C ASP A 599 -5.26 -24.34 28.37
N LYS A 600 -5.32 -23.09 27.89
CA LYS A 600 -5.20 -22.84 26.45
C LYS A 600 -3.80 -23.28 26.02
N PHE A 601 -3.73 -24.15 25.03
CA PHE A 601 -2.48 -24.54 24.39
C PHE A 601 -2.37 -23.85 23.04
N ILE A 602 -1.15 -23.68 22.60
CA ILE A 602 -0.79 -22.94 21.39
C ILE A 602 -0.43 -23.88 20.23
N GLY A 603 -0.11 -25.13 20.55
CA GLY A 603 0.20 -26.20 19.61
C GLY A 603 0.51 -27.49 20.36
N ILE A 604 0.88 -28.54 19.63
CA ILE A 604 1.13 -29.88 20.17
C ILE A 604 2.43 -30.42 19.61
N VAL A 605 3.22 -31.11 20.44
CA VAL A 605 4.28 -32.01 19.99
C VAL A 605 3.65 -33.36 19.73
N ALA A 606 3.43 -33.68 18.46
CA ALA A 606 2.74 -34.91 18.04
C ALA A 606 3.69 -36.12 18.08
N GLY A 607 4.95 -35.92 17.71
CA GLY A 607 5.97 -36.99 17.71
C GLY A 607 7.38 -36.41 17.63
N ALA A 608 8.34 -37.09 18.24
CA ALA A 608 9.75 -36.68 18.20
C ALA A 608 10.65 -37.91 18.21
N ILE A 609 11.67 -37.92 17.34
CA ILE A 609 12.68 -38.97 17.27
C ILE A 609 14.07 -38.36 17.25
N GLN A 610 15.01 -39.10 17.86
CA GLN A 610 16.43 -38.80 17.80
C GLN A 610 17.18 -40.07 17.41
N ASN A 611 18.04 -39.98 16.39
CA ASN A 611 18.92 -41.07 15.96
C ASN A 611 20.37 -40.59 15.75
N GLN A 612 21.23 -41.46 15.23
CA GLN A 612 22.63 -41.15 14.98
C GLN A 612 23.09 -41.72 13.62
N ASN A 613 23.90 -40.95 12.89
CA ASN A 613 24.37 -41.27 11.54
C ASN A 613 25.26 -42.52 11.44
N GLY A 614 25.78 -43.02 12.56
CA GLY A 614 26.70 -44.14 12.61
C GLY A 614 28.05 -43.83 11.96
N ARG A 615 28.58 -44.83 11.24
CA ARG A 615 29.86 -44.74 10.54
C ARG A 615 29.64 -44.27 9.11
N VAL A 616 29.84 -42.98 8.89
CA VAL A 616 29.83 -42.32 7.57
C VAL A 616 31.25 -41.96 7.10
N ALA A 617 31.37 -41.43 5.88
CA ALA A 617 32.66 -41.13 5.24
C ALA A 617 33.59 -40.24 6.08
N SER A 618 33.02 -39.25 6.76
CA SER A 618 33.68 -38.49 7.83
C SER A 618 32.66 -38.16 8.92
N LEU A 619 33.11 -37.87 10.13
CA LEU A 619 32.22 -37.45 11.23
C LEU A 619 31.30 -36.28 10.84
N LYS A 620 31.77 -35.44 9.90
CA LYS A 620 31.11 -34.22 9.42
C LYS A 620 30.10 -34.45 8.30
N THR A 621 30.15 -35.62 7.65
CA THR A 621 29.44 -35.85 6.40
C THR A 621 27.94 -36.02 6.68
N PRO A 622 27.05 -35.28 6.00
CA PRO A 622 25.61 -35.45 6.15
C PRO A 622 25.18 -36.85 5.66
N HIS A 623 24.17 -37.43 6.30
CA HIS A 623 23.71 -38.78 6.00
C HIS A 623 22.22 -38.77 5.67
N GLY A 624 21.90 -38.65 4.38
CA GLY A 624 20.52 -38.59 3.88
C GLY A 624 19.61 -39.72 4.40
N PRO A 625 20.02 -41.00 4.35
CA PRO A 625 19.20 -42.09 4.88
C PRO A 625 18.92 -41.98 6.38
N GLY A 626 19.90 -41.52 7.18
CA GLY A 626 19.71 -41.34 8.62
C GLY A 626 18.74 -40.20 8.95
N ILE A 627 18.77 -39.11 8.18
CA ILE A 627 17.81 -38.01 8.28
C ILE A 627 16.40 -38.52 7.91
N GLN A 628 16.28 -39.25 6.80
CA GLN A 628 15.03 -39.84 6.34
C GLN A 628 14.43 -40.82 7.36
N GLU A 629 15.24 -41.70 7.95
CA GLU A 629 14.81 -42.65 8.99
C GLU A 629 14.23 -41.93 10.21
N ALA A 630 14.89 -40.85 10.67
CA ALA A 630 14.40 -40.07 11.81
C ALA A 630 13.03 -39.43 11.51
N MET A 631 12.84 -38.92 10.29
CA MET A 631 11.58 -38.32 9.84
C MET A 631 10.46 -39.36 9.79
N VAL A 632 10.70 -40.49 9.11
CA VAL A 632 9.71 -41.56 8.96
C VAL A 632 9.31 -42.12 10.32
N GLU A 633 10.26 -42.31 11.25
CA GLU A 633 9.97 -42.81 12.58
C GLU A 633 9.20 -41.79 13.45
N ALA A 634 9.50 -40.49 13.32
CA ALA A 634 8.75 -39.45 14.03
C ALA A 634 7.31 -39.29 13.51
N ILE A 635 7.10 -39.38 12.21
CA ILE A 635 5.77 -39.39 11.57
C ILE A 635 4.99 -40.62 12.04
N ARG A 636 5.64 -41.79 12.06
CA ARG A 636 5.04 -43.02 12.62
C ARG A 636 4.70 -42.87 14.11
N ASN A 637 5.56 -42.24 14.90
CA ASN A 637 5.32 -42.00 16.33
C ASN A 637 4.20 -40.99 16.60
N SER A 638 3.91 -40.09 15.66
CA SER A 638 2.78 -39.16 15.74
C SER A 638 1.46 -39.76 15.28
N GLY A 639 1.49 -40.92 14.61
CA GLY A 639 0.29 -41.63 14.15
C GLY A 639 -0.37 -41.00 12.92
N ILE A 640 0.36 -40.15 12.19
CA ILE A 640 -0.13 -39.43 11.01
C ILE A 640 0.48 -39.98 9.71
N SER A 641 -0.09 -39.59 8.57
CA SER A 641 0.48 -39.84 7.24
C SER A 641 1.60 -38.84 6.95
N PRO A 642 2.67 -39.21 6.20
CA PRO A 642 3.66 -38.24 5.73
C PRO A 642 3.07 -37.10 4.89
N LEU A 643 1.91 -37.35 4.25
CA LEU A 643 1.14 -36.37 3.48
C LEU A 643 0.45 -35.32 4.34
N ASP A 644 0.18 -35.62 5.62
CA ASP A 644 -0.49 -34.69 6.54
C ASP A 644 0.43 -33.54 6.99
N VAL A 645 1.73 -33.65 6.69
CA VAL A 645 2.72 -32.60 6.97
C VAL A 645 2.79 -31.63 5.79
N ASP A 646 2.44 -30.38 6.06
CA ASP A 646 2.33 -29.31 5.05
C ASP A 646 3.64 -28.54 4.87
N SER A 647 4.42 -28.43 5.93
CA SER A 647 5.67 -27.65 5.94
C SER A 647 6.77 -28.32 6.76
N VAL A 648 8.02 -28.13 6.37
CA VAL A 648 9.20 -28.58 7.12
C VAL A 648 10.18 -27.43 7.27
N GLU A 649 10.49 -27.06 8.52
CA GLU A 649 11.64 -26.24 8.86
C GLU A 649 12.89 -27.13 8.86
N ALA A 650 13.71 -26.98 7.81
CA ALA A 650 14.93 -27.75 7.62
C ALA A 650 16.07 -27.25 8.51
N ALA A 651 17.08 -28.09 8.74
CA ALA A 651 18.31 -27.67 9.39
C ALA A 651 19.04 -26.65 8.51
N ALA A 652 19.18 -26.94 7.21
CA ALA A 652 19.63 -26.07 6.13
C ALA A 652 20.76 -25.12 6.56
N ASP A 653 21.92 -25.69 6.84
CA ASP A 653 23.10 -24.95 7.30
C ASP A 653 23.67 -23.98 6.24
N GLY A 654 23.09 -23.91 5.03
CA GLY A 654 23.59 -23.01 3.99
C GLY A 654 24.88 -23.52 3.37
N THR A 655 25.09 -24.84 3.41
CA THR A 655 26.26 -25.49 2.80
C THR A 655 25.81 -26.25 1.56
N PHE A 656 26.54 -26.06 0.46
CA PHE A 656 26.17 -26.58 -0.86
C PHE A 656 25.83 -28.08 -0.89
N LEU A 657 26.59 -28.93 -0.18
CA LEU A 657 26.35 -30.38 -0.12
C LEU A 657 25.26 -30.76 0.87
N SER A 658 25.26 -30.20 2.08
CA SER A 658 24.33 -30.64 3.13
C SER A 658 22.90 -30.23 2.82
N ASP A 659 22.71 -29.04 2.24
CA ASP A 659 21.39 -28.56 1.82
C ASP A 659 20.78 -29.49 0.75
N ALA A 660 21.60 -29.96 -0.20
CA ALA A 660 21.14 -30.92 -1.23
C ALA A 660 20.78 -32.29 -0.63
N VAL A 661 21.60 -32.80 0.29
CA VAL A 661 21.34 -34.09 0.97
C VAL A 661 20.10 -34.03 1.85
N GLU A 662 19.91 -32.94 2.59
CA GLU A 662 18.76 -32.74 3.47
C GLU A 662 17.48 -32.54 2.67
N ALA A 663 17.46 -31.67 1.66
CA ALA A 663 16.30 -31.47 0.80
C ALA A 663 15.83 -32.79 0.16
N GLY A 664 16.77 -33.59 -0.36
CA GLY A 664 16.47 -34.91 -0.91
C GLY A 664 15.97 -35.93 0.14
N ALA A 665 16.42 -35.83 1.39
CA ALA A 665 15.94 -36.69 2.49
C ALA A 665 14.52 -36.32 2.94
N ILE A 666 14.23 -35.02 3.07
CA ILE A 666 12.90 -34.50 3.42
C ILE A 666 11.89 -34.92 2.35
N TRP A 667 12.21 -34.68 1.09
CA TRP A 667 11.40 -35.09 -0.06
C TRP A 667 11.00 -36.58 0.03
N ARG A 668 12.00 -37.47 0.08
CA ARG A 668 11.79 -38.93 0.12
C ARG A 668 11.05 -39.44 1.36
N ALA A 669 11.05 -38.67 2.45
CA ALA A 669 10.31 -39.02 3.67
C ALA A 669 8.81 -38.65 3.56
N HIS A 670 8.49 -37.54 2.89
CA HIS A 670 7.15 -36.92 2.96
C HIS A 670 6.28 -37.11 1.73
N ARG A 671 6.87 -37.23 0.55
CA ARG A 671 6.15 -37.22 -0.72
C ARG A 671 6.72 -38.27 -1.66
N SER A 672 5.87 -38.87 -2.49
CA SER A 672 6.29 -39.78 -3.56
C SER A 672 6.18 -39.07 -4.91
N GLU A 673 6.88 -39.57 -5.93
CA GLU A 673 6.82 -39.04 -7.31
C GLU A 673 5.41 -38.98 -7.91
N GLU A 674 4.44 -39.68 -7.30
CA GLU A 674 3.05 -39.78 -7.78
C GLU A 674 2.11 -38.71 -7.19
N HIS A 675 2.53 -37.92 -6.20
CA HIS A 675 1.69 -36.94 -5.53
C HIS A 675 2.01 -35.50 -5.97
N ASN A 676 0.97 -34.74 -6.32
CA ASN A 676 1.09 -33.37 -6.82
C ASN A 676 1.02 -32.28 -5.72
N ASP A 677 0.82 -32.65 -4.46
CA ASP A 677 0.75 -31.68 -3.35
C ASP A 677 2.15 -31.26 -2.89
N SER A 678 2.53 -30.01 -3.13
CA SER A 678 3.85 -29.50 -2.78
C SER A 678 4.07 -29.43 -1.27
N LEU A 679 5.17 -29.98 -0.77
CA LEU A 679 5.65 -29.74 0.59
C LEU A 679 6.41 -28.40 0.65
N VAL A 680 6.12 -27.55 1.64
CA VAL A 680 6.82 -26.27 1.78
C VAL A 680 8.07 -26.42 2.67
N LEU A 681 9.23 -26.00 2.16
CA LEU A 681 10.48 -25.95 2.91
C LEU A 681 10.76 -24.55 3.45
N GLY A 682 10.91 -24.47 4.76
CA GLY A 682 11.43 -23.32 5.48
C GLY A 682 12.88 -23.54 5.91
N ALA A 683 13.65 -22.46 6.02
CA ALA A 683 14.96 -22.46 6.64
C ALA A 683 15.11 -21.23 7.53
N MET A 684 14.74 -21.38 8.80
CA MET A 684 14.90 -20.35 9.83
C MET A 684 16.28 -19.65 9.81
N LYS A 685 17.36 -20.41 9.55
CA LYS A 685 18.75 -19.92 9.63
C LYS A 685 19.07 -18.82 8.62
N SER A 686 18.32 -18.69 7.52
CA SER A 686 18.53 -17.60 6.57
C SER A 686 18.27 -16.24 7.19
N GLN A 687 17.25 -16.11 8.06
CA GLN A 687 16.90 -14.85 8.73
C GLN A 687 17.67 -14.62 10.01
N MET A 688 17.79 -15.66 10.85
CA MET A 688 18.27 -15.54 12.23
C MET A 688 19.70 -16.06 12.44
N CYS A 689 20.38 -16.50 11.37
CA CYS A 689 21.65 -17.20 11.44
C CYS A 689 21.56 -18.49 12.28
N ASN A 690 22.67 -19.22 12.38
CA ASN A 690 22.74 -20.48 13.11
C ASN A 690 22.93 -20.24 14.61
N GLN A 691 21.84 -20.35 15.38
CA GLN A 691 21.85 -20.23 16.85
C GLN A 691 22.33 -21.49 17.59
N VAL A 692 23.06 -22.39 16.91
CA VAL A 692 23.68 -23.59 17.48
C VAL A 692 22.69 -24.35 18.38
N GLU A 693 22.87 -24.40 19.70
CA GLU A 693 22.00 -25.19 20.59
C GLU A 693 20.54 -24.68 20.65
N CYS A 694 20.30 -23.41 20.35
CA CYS A 694 18.96 -22.82 20.33
C CYS A 694 18.26 -22.96 18.96
N CYS A 695 18.98 -23.28 17.87
CA CYS A 695 18.41 -23.14 16.53
C CYS A 695 17.16 -24.01 16.30
N GLY A 696 17.15 -25.24 16.82
CA GLY A 696 15.98 -26.12 16.71
C GLY A 696 14.79 -25.65 17.54
N MET A 697 15.03 -25.00 18.69
CA MET A 697 13.96 -24.43 19.51
C MET A 697 13.28 -23.26 18.79
N SER A 698 14.09 -22.41 18.18
CA SER A 698 13.62 -21.26 17.42
C SER A 698 12.95 -21.65 16.08
N ALA A 699 13.37 -22.75 15.45
CA ALA A 699 12.67 -23.33 14.31
C ALA A 699 11.29 -23.89 14.71
N PHE A 700 11.20 -24.56 15.87
CA PHE A 700 9.91 -25.01 16.40
C PHE A 700 8.98 -23.86 16.81
N LEU A 701 9.54 -22.78 17.38
CA LEU A 701 8.83 -21.53 17.63
C LEU A 701 8.22 -20.95 16.36
N ARG A 702 9.02 -20.81 15.29
CA ARG A 702 8.57 -20.34 13.97
C ARG A 702 7.44 -21.20 13.42
N LEU A 703 7.54 -22.53 13.55
CA LEU A 703 6.53 -23.47 13.09
C LEU A 703 5.18 -23.29 13.82
N ILE A 704 5.21 -23.28 15.16
CA ILE A 704 3.97 -23.13 15.95
C ILE A 704 3.35 -21.75 15.76
N TYR A 705 4.15 -20.68 15.79
CA TYR A 705 3.62 -19.34 15.58
C TYR A 705 3.15 -19.11 14.14
N GLY A 706 3.84 -19.65 13.14
CA GLY A 706 3.41 -19.61 11.74
C GLY A 706 2.04 -20.25 11.56
N ALA A 707 1.83 -21.44 12.13
CA ALA A 707 0.53 -22.10 12.14
C ALA A 707 -0.55 -21.25 12.87
N GLN A 708 -0.22 -20.62 14.00
CA GLN A 708 -1.15 -19.72 14.69
C GLN A 708 -1.53 -18.49 13.88
N TRP A 709 -0.57 -17.89 13.20
CA TRP A 709 -0.81 -16.69 12.40
C TRP A 709 -1.45 -17.01 11.05
N GLY A 710 -1.46 -18.28 10.64
CA GLY A 710 -1.97 -18.72 9.35
C GLY A 710 -1.01 -18.46 8.18
N TYR A 711 0.30 -18.37 8.46
CA TYR A 711 1.32 -18.08 7.45
C TYR A 711 2.56 -18.98 7.58
N ILE A 712 3.17 -19.29 6.44
CA ILE A 712 4.50 -19.84 6.32
C ILE A 712 5.43 -18.69 5.93
N THR A 713 6.44 -18.43 6.76
CA THR A 713 7.34 -17.27 6.59
C THR A 713 8.40 -17.55 5.53
N PRO A 714 8.92 -16.51 4.85
CA PRO A 714 9.85 -16.66 3.73
C PRO A 714 11.23 -17.16 4.19
N ASN A 715 11.92 -17.79 3.26
CA ASN A 715 13.33 -18.11 3.30
C ASN A 715 14.07 -17.05 2.48
N ILE A 716 14.90 -16.26 3.15
CA ILE A 716 15.57 -15.13 2.53
C ILE A 716 16.86 -15.56 1.84
N HIS A 717 17.37 -14.71 0.97
CA HIS A 717 18.57 -14.93 0.16
C HIS A 717 18.46 -16.00 -0.93
N VAL A 718 17.31 -16.62 -1.18
CA VAL A 718 17.13 -17.58 -2.29
C VAL A 718 16.83 -16.83 -3.59
N LYS A 719 17.86 -16.63 -4.43
CA LYS A 719 17.74 -16.05 -5.78
C LYS A 719 17.71 -17.12 -6.86
N GLN A 720 18.54 -18.15 -6.68
CA GLN A 720 18.63 -19.30 -7.56
C GLN A 720 18.79 -20.54 -6.69
N ILE A 721 17.97 -21.56 -6.90
CA ILE A 721 18.04 -22.82 -6.16
C ILE A 721 19.34 -23.54 -6.50
N ASN A 722 19.94 -24.20 -5.51
CA ASN A 722 21.12 -25.03 -5.70
C ASN A 722 20.86 -26.12 -6.76
N PRO A 723 21.67 -26.19 -7.84
CA PRO A 723 21.44 -27.13 -8.95
C PRO A 723 21.57 -28.61 -8.58
N HIS A 724 22.14 -28.93 -7.42
CA HIS A 724 22.22 -30.31 -6.91
C HIS A 724 21.00 -30.72 -6.09
N ILE A 725 20.12 -29.78 -5.77
CA ILE A 725 18.77 -30.11 -5.33
C ILE A 725 18.03 -30.53 -6.59
N GLU A 726 17.61 -31.79 -6.66
CA GLU A 726 16.75 -32.25 -7.76
C GLU A 726 15.42 -31.50 -7.65
N VAL A 727 15.30 -30.39 -8.38
CA VAL A 727 14.08 -29.57 -8.45
C VAL A 727 13.06 -30.34 -9.27
N PHE A 728 12.30 -31.22 -8.62
CA PHE A 728 11.14 -31.84 -9.26
C PHE A 728 9.99 -30.83 -9.19
N GLU A 729 9.60 -30.32 -10.36
CA GLU A 729 8.81 -29.11 -10.63
C GLU A 729 7.48 -28.93 -9.86
N GLN A 730 7.06 -29.85 -8.98
CA GLN A 730 5.73 -29.80 -8.34
C GLN A 730 5.69 -30.26 -6.87
N ALA A 731 6.75 -30.84 -6.33
CA ALA A 731 6.56 -31.74 -5.18
C ALA A 731 7.21 -31.24 -3.87
N CYS A 732 8.14 -30.29 -3.98
CA CYS A 732 8.75 -29.59 -2.85
C CYS A 732 9.07 -28.14 -3.25
N MET A 733 8.62 -27.17 -2.47
CA MET A 733 8.76 -25.74 -2.77
C MET A 733 9.48 -25.02 -1.62
N VAL A 734 10.54 -24.28 -1.94
CA VAL A 734 11.18 -23.39 -0.95
C VAL A 734 10.36 -22.11 -0.88
N ALA A 735 9.87 -21.75 0.32
CA ALA A 735 9.09 -20.53 0.49
C ALA A 735 10.00 -19.30 0.30
N THR A 736 9.92 -18.59 -0.83
CA THR A 736 10.68 -17.34 -1.06
C THR A 736 9.93 -16.09 -0.60
N GLU A 737 8.62 -16.21 -0.48
CA GLU A 737 7.68 -15.17 -0.05
C GLU A 737 6.82 -15.71 1.09
N THR A 738 6.17 -14.82 1.83
CA THR A 738 5.20 -15.21 2.86
C THR A 738 4.00 -15.88 2.19
N MET A 739 3.70 -17.10 2.59
CA MET A 739 2.58 -17.89 2.04
C MET A 739 1.52 -18.11 3.11
N ASN A 740 0.26 -18.26 2.72
CA ASN A 740 -0.76 -18.73 3.66
C ASN A 740 -0.57 -20.22 3.93
N VAL A 741 -0.87 -20.65 5.16
CA VAL A 741 -1.04 -22.08 5.41
C VAL A 741 -2.27 -22.59 4.62
N PRO A 742 -2.21 -23.79 4.02
CA PRO A 742 -3.32 -24.32 3.22
C PRO A 742 -4.56 -24.65 4.07
N TYR A 743 -4.38 -24.95 5.36
CA TYR A 743 -5.43 -25.42 6.25
C TYR A 743 -5.47 -24.66 7.58
N ARG A 744 -6.62 -24.65 8.27
CA ARG A 744 -6.79 -24.05 9.61
C ARG A 744 -6.07 -24.81 10.71
N SER A 745 -5.82 -26.09 10.52
CA SER A 745 -4.92 -26.87 11.35
C SER A 745 -3.92 -27.57 10.45
N THR A 746 -2.65 -27.54 10.84
CA THR A 746 -1.56 -28.05 9.99
C THR A 746 -0.55 -28.79 10.84
N TYR A 747 -0.04 -29.91 10.33
CA TYR A 747 1.17 -30.51 10.87
C TYR A 747 2.39 -29.92 10.17
N GLY A 748 3.42 -29.66 10.97
CA GLY A 748 4.71 -29.17 10.49
C GLY A 748 5.85 -29.98 11.07
N GLY A 749 6.90 -30.16 10.30
CA GLY A 749 8.14 -30.82 10.72
C GLY A 749 9.25 -29.84 11.08
N VAL A 750 10.07 -30.17 12.06
CA VAL A 750 11.34 -29.48 12.33
C VAL A 750 12.48 -30.49 12.31
N SER A 751 13.45 -30.27 11.43
CA SER A 751 14.66 -31.09 11.28
C SER A 751 15.88 -30.36 11.82
N ASN A 752 16.62 -30.98 12.73
CA ASN A 752 17.92 -30.49 13.16
C ASN A 752 18.95 -31.62 13.23
N SER A 753 20.11 -31.40 12.61
CA SER A 753 21.26 -32.30 12.68
C SER A 753 22.43 -31.62 13.37
N GLY A 754 22.95 -32.26 14.41
CA GLY A 754 24.19 -31.85 15.05
C GLY A 754 25.39 -32.34 14.25
N PHE A 755 26.46 -31.55 14.24
CA PHE A 755 27.73 -31.88 13.59
C PHE A 755 28.30 -33.26 14.02
N GLY A 756 28.07 -33.70 15.25
CA GLY A 756 28.44 -35.04 15.74
C GLY A 756 27.62 -36.19 15.15
N GLY A 757 26.72 -35.91 14.20
CA GLY A 757 25.87 -36.87 13.51
C GLY A 757 24.62 -37.29 14.29
N THR A 758 24.18 -36.52 15.27
CA THR A 758 22.89 -36.73 15.95
C THR A 758 21.80 -36.00 15.19
N ASN A 759 20.79 -36.70 14.69
CA ASN A 759 19.63 -36.05 14.05
C ASN A 759 18.44 -36.11 14.99
N VAL A 760 17.68 -35.03 15.01
CA VAL A 760 16.42 -34.94 15.74
C VAL A 760 15.36 -34.40 14.79
N TYR A 761 14.22 -35.06 14.76
CA TYR A 761 13.07 -34.58 14.01
C TYR A 761 11.84 -34.55 14.91
N VAL A 762 11.10 -33.44 14.86
CA VAL A 762 9.91 -33.20 15.68
C VAL A 762 8.75 -32.82 14.77
N VAL A 763 7.61 -33.48 14.97
CA VAL A 763 6.33 -33.14 14.35
C VAL A 763 5.55 -32.27 15.32
N GLY A 764 5.29 -31.04 14.91
CA GLY A 764 4.40 -30.09 15.59
C GLY A 764 3.02 -30.06 14.92
N TRP A 765 2.00 -29.74 15.70
CA TRP A 765 0.67 -29.40 15.22
C TRP A 765 0.28 -28.02 15.76
N GLY A 766 -0.30 -27.20 14.91
CA GLY A 766 -0.83 -25.89 15.28
C GLY A 766 -2.19 -25.65 14.63
N THR A 767 -2.95 -24.74 15.23
CA THR A 767 -4.21 -24.26 14.66
C THR A 767 -4.16 -22.75 14.52
N VAL A 768 -4.76 -22.28 13.46
CA VAL A 768 -4.91 -20.88 13.11
C VAL A 768 -5.76 -20.19 14.18
N ASP A 769 -5.17 -19.18 14.82
CA ASP A 769 -5.86 -18.34 15.79
C ASP A 769 -6.66 -17.28 15.03
N SER A 770 -7.98 -17.47 14.94
CA SER A 770 -8.89 -16.59 14.20
C SER A 770 -8.87 -15.13 14.67
N GLU A 771 -8.42 -14.86 15.90
CA GLU A 771 -8.27 -13.49 16.41
C GLU A 771 -6.96 -12.83 15.94
N LYS A 772 -5.95 -13.61 15.55
CA LYS A 772 -4.60 -13.13 15.18
C LYS A 772 -4.36 -13.10 13.68
N VAL A 773 -5.08 -13.89 12.89
CA VAL A 773 -5.02 -13.73 11.43
C VAL A 773 -5.64 -12.38 11.10
N ALA A 774 -4.94 -11.57 10.29
CA ALA A 774 -5.61 -10.41 9.71
C ALA A 774 -6.84 -10.96 8.99
N PRO A 775 -8.08 -10.49 9.29
CA PRO A 775 -9.24 -10.96 8.55
C PRO A 775 -8.86 -10.84 7.07
N PRO A 776 -8.95 -11.94 6.28
CA PRO A 776 -8.46 -11.95 4.91
C PRO A 776 -8.92 -10.65 4.32
N ALA A 777 -7.95 -9.81 3.87
CA ALA A 777 -8.21 -8.43 3.46
C ALA A 777 -9.54 -8.51 2.75
N GLN A 778 -10.59 -7.92 3.34
CA GLN A 778 -11.91 -8.13 2.79
C GLN A 778 -11.74 -7.63 1.37
N ARG A 779 -11.63 -8.56 0.41
CA ARG A 779 -12.18 -8.34 -0.91
C ARG A 779 -13.53 -7.84 -0.49
N ARG A 780 -13.80 -6.54 -0.68
CA ARG A 780 -15.18 -6.08 -0.72
C ARG A 780 -15.79 -7.14 -1.60
N PRO A 781 -16.63 -8.05 -1.06
CA PRO A 781 -17.11 -9.11 -1.90
C PRO A 781 -17.77 -8.33 -3.04
N GLN A 782 -17.23 -8.45 -4.25
CA GLN A 782 -18.06 -8.21 -5.41
C GLN A 782 -19.16 -9.22 -5.19
N GLY A 783 -20.28 -8.72 -4.65
CA GLY A 783 -21.21 -9.53 -3.88
C GLY A 783 -21.57 -10.71 -4.73
N VAL A 784 -21.29 -11.92 -4.22
CA VAL A 784 -21.89 -13.13 -4.81
C VAL A 784 -23.39 -12.98 -4.57
N LEU A 785 -24.06 -12.48 -5.60
CA LEU A 785 -25.45 -12.07 -5.59
C LEU A 785 -26.32 -13.32 -5.82
N TYR A 786 -26.55 -14.15 -4.80
CA TYR A 786 -27.53 -15.25 -4.94
C TYR A 786 -28.34 -15.59 -3.67
N TRP A 787 -29.39 -14.79 -3.44
CA TRP A 787 -30.81 -15.18 -3.33
C TRP A 787 -31.65 -13.87 -3.35
N PRO A 788 -32.62 -13.74 -4.27
CA PRO A 788 -32.57 -12.76 -5.36
C PRO A 788 -32.04 -11.36 -4.96
N GLY A 789 -30.75 -11.15 -5.19
CA GLY A 789 -30.01 -9.90 -5.33
C GLY A 789 -29.97 -8.82 -4.24
N GLY A 790 -30.99 -8.58 -3.42
CA GLY A 790 -30.95 -7.52 -2.40
C GLY A 790 -30.74 -8.10 -1.00
N GLY A 791 -29.54 -7.98 -0.43
CA GLY A 791 -29.24 -8.54 0.90
C GLY A 791 -28.46 -7.58 1.79
N GLY A 792 -29.17 -6.74 2.54
CA GLY A 792 -28.61 -5.82 3.52
C GLY A 792 -28.59 -6.36 4.95
N GLU A 793 -27.46 -6.28 5.65
CA GLU A 793 -27.34 -6.65 7.08
C GLU A 793 -27.47 -5.41 7.98
N LEU A 794 -28.22 -5.53 9.09
CA LEU A 794 -28.23 -4.55 10.18
C LEU A 794 -27.79 -5.23 11.47
N GLU A 795 -26.95 -4.57 12.24
CA GLU A 795 -26.57 -5.00 13.59
C GLU A 795 -27.74 -4.83 14.58
N GLY A 796 -27.64 -5.49 15.74
CA GLY A 796 -28.77 -5.62 16.68
C GLY A 796 -29.27 -4.30 17.27
N ASP A 797 -28.40 -3.32 17.45
CA ASP A 797 -28.69 -1.96 17.91
C ASP A 797 -29.29 -1.05 16.82
N GLN A 798 -29.03 -1.40 15.56
CA GLN A 798 -29.53 -0.70 14.37
C GLN A 798 -30.93 -1.14 13.93
N LEU A 799 -31.49 -2.20 14.54
CA LEU A 799 -32.84 -2.68 14.26
C LEU A 799 -33.93 -1.62 14.55
N PRO A 800 -35.06 -1.65 13.82
CA PRO A 800 -36.19 -0.79 14.10
C PRO A 800 -36.68 -0.97 15.54
N ARG A 801 -37.00 0.14 16.23
CA ARG A 801 -37.43 0.11 17.64
C ARG A 801 -38.83 -0.47 17.81
N ARG A 802 -39.62 -0.50 16.74
CA ARG A 802 -40.97 -1.06 16.71
C ARG A 802 -41.16 -2.00 15.51
N PRO A 803 -42.05 -3.01 15.59
CA PRO A 803 -42.33 -3.92 14.48
C PRO A 803 -42.91 -3.23 13.23
N ASP A 804 -43.44 -2.02 13.37
CA ASP A 804 -44.15 -1.26 12.34
C ASP A 804 -43.38 0.01 11.93
N ALA A 805 -42.05 -0.05 11.95
CA ALA A 805 -41.16 1.10 11.86
C ALA A 805 -40.73 1.54 10.44
N TYR A 806 -41.00 0.77 9.38
CA TYR A 806 -40.52 1.13 8.05
C TYR A 806 -41.39 2.21 7.39
N HIS A 807 -40.78 3.34 7.08
CA HIS A 807 -41.42 4.45 6.37
C HIS A 807 -40.70 4.69 5.05
N ILE A 808 -41.43 4.96 3.99
CA ILE A 808 -40.89 5.28 2.66
C ILE A 808 -41.02 6.78 2.41
N VAL A 809 -40.01 7.35 1.76
CA VAL A 809 -39.96 8.76 1.38
C VAL A 809 -39.31 8.86 0.01
N GLY A 810 -39.72 9.81 -0.82
CA GLY A 810 -39.17 9.94 -2.16
C GLY A 810 -39.52 11.25 -2.84
N THR A 811 -39.27 11.29 -4.15
CA THR A 811 -39.49 12.48 -4.98
C THR A 811 -40.95 12.92 -5.01
N TRP A 812 -41.91 12.00 -4.97
CA TRP A 812 -43.35 12.33 -4.92
C TRP A 812 -43.77 13.07 -3.64
N SER A 813 -43.04 12.92 -2.53
CA SER A 813 -43.28 13.62 -1.27
C SER A 813 -42.30 14.78 -1.03
N LYS A 814 -41.55 15.17 -2.07
CA LYS A 814 -40.51 16.22 -2.02
C LYS A 814 -39.45 15.98 -0.94
N TRP A 815 -39.23 14.72 -0.59
CA TRP A 815 -38.37 14.31 0.54
C TRP A 815 -38.77 14.89 1.91
N GLU A 816 -39.99 15.43 2.06
CA GLU A 816 -40.46 16.10 3.28
C GLU A 816 -41.44 15.23 4.08
N GLU A 817 -42.39 14.57 3.42
CA GLU A 817 -43.38 13.72 4.07
C GLU A 817 -43.00 12.24 3.95
N THR A 818 -43.01 11.51 5.08
CA THR A 818 -42.77 10.06 5.11
C THR A 818 -44.09 9.31 5.22
N HIS A 819 -44.19 8.19 4.51
CA HIS A 819 -45.38 7.34 4.53
C HIS A 819 -45.07 5.98 5.13
N LYS A 820 -45.94 5.52 6.02
CA LYS A 820 -45.77 4.23 6.68
C LYS A 820 -46.01 3.07 5.71
N MET A 821 -45.08 2.13 5.63
CA MET A 821 -45.26 0.91 4.83
C MET A 821 -46.23 -0.06 5.54
N LYS A 822 -47.10 -0.69 4.78
CA LYS A 822 -48.09 -1.65 5.28
C LYS A 822 -47.43 -3.01 5.52
N SER A 823 -47.46 -3.51 6.75
CA SER A 823 -47.01 -4.88 7.06
C SER A 823 -47.98 -5.90 6.45
N GLU A 824 -47.47 -6.82 5.65
CA GLU A 824 -48.24 -7.91 5.02
C GLU A 824 -48.07 -9.27 5.73
N GLY A 825 -47.15 -9.35 6.68
CA GLY A 825 -46.84 -10.58 7.44
C GLY A 825 -45.52 -11.21 7.01
N HIS A 826 -44.98 -12.14 7.81
CA HIS A 826 -43.73 -12.86 7.51
C HIS A 826 -42.51 -11.99 7.17
N GLY A 827 -42.44 -10.76 7.71
CA GLY A 827 -41.32 -9.83 7.45
C GLY A 827 -41.47 -9.00 6.17
N GLU A 828 -42.64 -9.01 5.52
CA GLU A 828 -42.90 -8.22 4.32
C GLU A 828 -43.65 -6.91 4.63
N TYR A 829 -43.18 -5.80 4.04
CA TYR A 829 -43.75 -4.46 4.15
C TYR A 829 -43.91 -3.85 2.76
N SER A 830 -45.07 -3.29 2.44
CA SER A 830 -45.35 -2.75 1.11
C SER A 830 -45.85 -1.30 1.11
N TYR A 831 -45.60 -0.59 0.02
CA TYR A 831 -46.16 0.73 -0.26
C TYR A 831 -46.39 0.91 -1.75
N ILE A 832 -47.43 1.66 -2.12
CA ILE A 832 -47.74 1.95 -3.53
C ILE A 832 -47.21 3.34 -3.89
N VAL A 833 -46.21 3.37 -4.75
CA VAL A 833 -45.67 4.58 -5.39
C VAL A 833 -46.40 4.80 -6.70
N THR A 834 -46.80 6.04 -6.99
CA THR A 834 -47.41 6.42 -8.27
C THR A 834 -46.43 7.26 -9.05
N LEU A 835 -46.10 6.89 -10.29
CA LEU A 835 -45.19 7.66 -11.13
C LEU A 835 -45.79 9.02 -11.49
N GLY A 836 -45.04 10.09 -11.23
CA GLY A 836 -45.36 11.44 -11.68
C GLY A 836 -45.02 11.69 -13.16
N GLU A 837 -45.09 12.96 -13.56
CA GLU A 837 -44.85 13.42 -14.94
C GLU A 837 -43.49 12.99 -15.51
N ASN A 838 -42.47 12.84 -14.66
CA ASN A 838 -41.12 12.46 -15.07
C ASN A 838 -41.00 11.00 -15.54
N ARG A 839 -42.05 10.18 -15.32
CA ARG A 839 -42.05 8.72 -15.59
C ARG A 839 -41.00 7.95 -14.79
N TRP A 840 -40.46 8.54 -13.73
CA TRP A 840 -39.59 7.88 -12.78
C TRP A 840 -39.79 8.50 -11.39
N GLU A 841 -39.49 7.74 -10.34
CA GLU A 841 -39.51 8.22 -8.96
C GLU A 841 -38.29 7.65 -8.20
N GLN A 842 -37.63 8.49 -7.40
CA GLN A 842 -36.54 8.07 -6.50
C GLN A 842 -37.04 7.98 -5.07
N PHE A 843 -36.49 7.05 -4.29
CA PHE A 843 -36.91 6.88 -2.90
C PHE A 843 -35.86 6.26 -1.97
N GLN A 844 -36.13 6.38 -0.67
CA GLN A 844 -35.41 5.77 0.46
C GLN A 844 -36.40 5.21 1.48
N ILE A 845 -35.89 4.43 2.44
CA ILE A 845 -36.68 3.92 3.56
C ILE A 845 -36.09 4.44 4.87
N TRP A 846 -36.88 5.12 5.68
CA TRP A 846 -36.47 5.61 7.00
C TRP A 846 -37.00 4.70 8.10
N LEU A 847 -36.13 4.27 9.00
CA LEU A 847 -36.49 3.50 10.18
C LEU A 847 -37.14 4.41 11.22
N ASP A 848 -38.26 3.95 11.78
CA ASP A 848 -39.07 4.67 12.77
C ASP A 848 -39.55 6.07 12.30
N GLY A 849 -39.47 6.35 11.00
CA GLY A 849 -39.72 7.67 10.42
C GLY A 849 -38.63 8.71 10.72
N ASP A 850 -37.47 8.27 11.20
CA ASP A 850 -36.35 9.14 11.58
C ASP A 850 -35.42 9.41 10.38
N PRO A 851 -35.26 10.67 9.93
CA PRO A 851 -34.35 11.03 8.84
C PRO A 851 -32.88 10.76 9.14
N LYS A 852 -32.50 10.42 10.39
CA LYS A 852 -31.14 10.00 10.75
C LYS A 852 -30.92 8.50 10.62
N ARG A 853 -31.96 7.72 10.34
CA ARG A 853 -31.86 6.25 10.29
C ARG A 853 -32.33 5.76 8.94
N VAL A 854 -31.55 6.09 7.91
CA VAL A 854 -31.90 5.89 6.52
C VAL A 854 -31.37 4.56 6.02
N LEU A 855 -32.27 3.70 5.54
CA LEU A 855 -31.92 2.61 4.65
C LEU A 855 -31.82 3.14 3.22
N HIS A 856 -30.70 2.86 2.58
CA HIS A 856 -30.39 3.34 1.24
C HIS A 856 -29.58 2.27 0.47
N PRO A 857 -29.49 2.37 -0.87
CA PRO A 857 -28.58 1.53 -1.63
C PRO A 857 -27.12 1.99 -1.47
N GLY A 858 -26.14 1.17 -1.85
CA GLY A 858 -24.72 1.58 -1.87
C GLY A 858 -24.34 2.52 -3.02
N GLN A 859 -25.29 2.88 -3.88
CA GLN A 859 -25.08 3.66 -5.10
C GLN A 859 -26.24 4.63 -5.34
N ILE A 860 -25.99 5.71 -6.08
CA ILE A 860 -27.01 6.67 -6.52
C ILE A 860 -27.87 6.02 -7.60
N LYS A 861 -29.20 6.19 -7.55
CA LYS A 861 -30.18 5.65 -8.52
C LYS A 861 -30.06 4.13 -8.76
N ALA A 862 -29.95 3.35 -7.69
CA ALA A 862 -29.83 1.91 -7.77
C ALA A 862 -31.13 1.23 -8.24
N SER A 863 -30.99 0.11 -8.96
CA SER A 863 -32.11 -0.71 -9.44
C SER A 863 -32.74 -1.55 -8.32
N GLU A 864 -33.82 -2.26 -8.66
CA GLU A 864 -34.34 -3.33 -7.79
C GLU A 864 -33.24 -4.37 -7.56
N PHE A 865 -33.33 -5.07 -6.42
CA PHE A 865 -32.32 -6.02 -5.96
C PHE A 865 -30.94 -5.43 -5.64
N SER A 866 -30.79 -4.11 -5.52
CA SER A 866 -29.57 -3.54 -4.95
C SER A 866 -29.46 -3.83 -3.44
N GLN A 867 -28.23 -3.86 -2.93
CA GLN A 867 -27.96 -4.08 -1.51
C GLN A 867 -28.58 -2.97 -0.66
N VAL A 868 -29.27 -3.33 0.43
CA VAL A 868 -29.83 -2.39 1.39
C VAL A 868 -28.78 -2.08 2.47
N LEU A 869 -28.27 -0.86 2.53
CA LEU A 869 -27.32 -0.39 3.54
C LEU A 869 -28.00 0.58 4.52
N GLY A 870 -27.24 1.10 5.48
CA GLY A 870 -27.73 1.91 6.59
C GLY A 870 -28.09 1.08 7.81
N PRO A 871 -28.80 1.61 8.83
CA PRO A 871 -29.25 2.99 8.94
C PRO A 871 -28.09 3.95 9.15
N ASP A 872 -27.84 4.79 8.16
CA ASP A 872 -26.76 5.78 8.20
C ASP A 872 -27.31 7.18 8.46
N GLU A 873 -26.60 7.96 9.28
CA GLU A 873 -26.98 9.35 9.59
C GLU A 873 -26.60 10.33 8.47
N ASP A 874 -25.62 10.00 7.63
CA ASP A 874 -25.04 10.96 6.67
C ASP A 874 -25.91 11.17 5.42
N PHE A 875 -26.80 10.22 5.10
CA PHE A 875 -27.63 10.24 3.89
C PHE A 875 -29.05 10.77 4.11
N LYS A 876 -29.20 11.81 4.95
CA LYS A 876 -30.52 12.41 5.24
C LYS A 876 -31.13 12.97 3.95
N GLY A 877 -32.21 12.34 3.45
CA GLY A 877 -32.92 12.77 2.24
C GLY A 877 -33.44 14.22 2.28
N GLY A 878 -33.58 14.83 3.47
CA GLY A 878 -33.99 16.23 3.64
C GLY A 878 -32.86 17.27 3.69
N GLY A 879 -31.57 16.86 3.70
CA GLY A 879 -30.41 17.76 3.77
C GLY A 879 -29.90 18.23 2.39
N GLU A 880 -28.86 19.08 2.38
CA GLU A 880 -28.23 19.56 1.13
C GLU A 880 -27.78 18.42 0.19
N MET A 881 -27.30 17.29 0.73
CA MET A 881 -26.90 16.11 -0.06
C MET A 881 -28.07 15.30 -0.66
N GLY A 882 -29.19 15.19 0.06
CA GLY A 882 -30.39 14.51 -0.47
C GLY A 882 -31.01 15.30 -1.62
N ARG A 883 -31.06 16.64 -1.45
CA ARG A 883 -31.55 17.58 -2.46
C ARG A 883 -30.55 17.84 -3.60
N SER A 884 -29.27 17.46 -3.45
CA SER A 884 -28.26 17.57 -4.52
C SER A 884 -28.28 16.39 -5.50
N GLY A 885 -29.10 15.36 -5.27
CA GLY A 885 -29.10 14.14 -6.07
C GLY A 885 -27.86 13.25 -5.90
N MET A 886 -27.00 13.56 -4.92
CA MET A 886 -25.79 12.80 -4.61
C MET A 886 -25.99 11.75 -3.52
N ALA A 887 -27.15 11.76 -2.83
CA ALA A 887 -27.46 10.72 -1.87
C ALA A 887 -27.78 9.38 -2.58
N PRO A 888 -27.42 8.24 -2.00
CA PRO A 888 -27.83 6.94 -2.52
C PRO A 888 -29.34 6.76 -2.43
N THR A 889 -29.98 6.44 -3.55
CA THR A 889 -31.44 6.33 -3.70
C THR A 889 -31.79 5.16 -4.60
N TRP A 890 -32.95 4.53 -4.37
CA TRP A 890 -33.53 3.59 -5.34
C TRP A 890 -34.30 4.34 -6.40
N LEU A 891 -34.24 3.89 -7.66
CA LEU A 891 -34.94 4.50 -8.79
C LEU A 891 -35.98 3.53 -9.37
N ILE A 892 -37.26 3.93 -9.33
CA ILE A 892 -38.31 3.32 -10.16
C ILE A 892 -38.31 4.07 -11.49
N ASP A 893 -37.73 3.48 -12.53
CA ASP A 893 -37.69 4.09 -13.88
C ASP A 893 -38.72 3.44 -14.81
N GLY A 894 -39.67 4.23 -15.29
CA GLY A 894 -40.66 3.86 -16.30
C GLY A 894 -40.30 4.29 -17.72
N ARG A 895 -39.13 4.91 -17.97
CA ARG A 895 -38.71 5.32 -19.32
C ARG A 895 -38.17 4.12 -20.10
N GLU A 896 -38.32 4.15 -21.44
CA GLU A 896 -37.63 3.20 -22.31
C GLU A 896 -36.14 3.56 -22.38
N ILE A 897 -35.28 2.66 -21.90
CA ILE A 897 -33.82 2.83 -21.93
C ILE A 897 -33.29 2.07 -23.15
N SER A 898 -32.62 2.76 -24.08
CA SER A 898 -31.99 2.11 -25.22
C SER A 898 -30.83 1.24 -24.73
N GLY A 899 -31.00 -0.10 -24.77
CA GLY A 899 -29.97 -1.07 -24.37
C GLY A 899 -30.43 -2.19 -23.45
N SER A 900 -31.71 -2.25 -23.06
CA SER A 900 -32.22 -3.29 -22.17
C SER A 900 -32.51 -4.62 -22.90
N TYR A 901 -32.06 -5.74 -22.33
CA TYR A 901 -32.40 -7.10 -22.79
C TYR A 901 -33.81 -7.50 -22.33
N SER A 902 -34.63 -8.11 -23.20
CA SER A 902 -35.93 -8.68 -22.80
C SER A 902 -35.76 -9.94 -21.95
N LYS A 903 -36.72 -10.30 -21.08
CA LYS A 903 -36.61 -11.57 -20.32
C LYS A 903 -36.66 -12.79 -21.23
N GLU A 904 -37.24 -12.68 -22.43
CA GLU A 904 -37.19 -13.75 -23.44
C GLU A 904 -35.76 -13.98 -23.97
N ALA A 905 -34.93 -12.93 -24.07
CA ALA A 905 -33.52 -13.07 -24.39
C ALA A 905 -32.73 -13.75 -23.26
N LEU A 906 -33.05 -13.44 -21.99
CA LEU A 906 -32.49 -14.09 -20.80
C LEU A 906 -32.86 -15.58 -20.68
N ALA A 907 -34.07 -15.95 -21.11
CA ALA A 907 -34.53 -17.34 -21.09
C ALA A 907 -33.85 -18.22 -22.15
N THR A 908 -33.39 -17.61 -23.25
CA THR A 908 -32.85 -18.36 -24.41
C THR A 908 -31.32 -18.45 -24.42
N LYS A 909 -30.61 -17.46 -23.86
CA LYS A 909 -29.13 -17.45 -23.80
C LYS A 909 -28.53 -17.94 -22.49
N GLY A 910 -29.30 -18.07 -21.42
CA GLY A 910 -28.74 -18.41 -20.11
C GLY A 910 -27.94 -17.24 -19.51
N MET A 911 -28.10 -17.02 -18.21
CA MET A 911 -27.61 -15.83 -17.52
C MET A 911 -26.07 -15.68 -17.53
N LEU A 912 -25.34 -16.76 -17.78
CA LEU A 912 -23.87 -16.77 -17.88
C LEU A 912 -23.31 -16.20 -19.19
N ASP A 913 -24.04 -16.29 -20.30
CA ASP A 913 -23.51 -15.84 -21.61
C ASP A 913 -23.60 -14.31 -21.79
N LEU A 914 -24.37 -13.61 -20.94
CA LEU A 914 -24.49 -12.15 -20.95
C LEU A 914 -23.43 -11.42 -20.11
N VAL A 915 -22.71 -12.14 -19.23
CA VAL A 915 -21.67 -11.56 -18.34
C VAL A 915 -20.33 -11.38 -19.07
N LYS A 916 -20.19 -11.94 -20.27
CA LYS A 916 -18.95 -11.86 -21.08
C LYS A 916 -18.79 -10.56 -21.86
N ASP A 917 -19.84 -9.73 -21.99
CA ASP A 917 -19.73 -8.41 -22.59
C ASP A 917 -19.40 -7.37 -21.50
N SER A 918 -18.13 -6.97 -21.41
CA SER A 918 -17.60 -6.05 -20.39
C SER A 918 -18.14 -4.61 -20.45
N ASP A 919 -19.01 -4.30 -21.41
CA ASP A 919 -19.66 -2.98 -21.55
C ASP A 919 -21.12 -2.97 -21.01
N ALA A 920 -21.61 -4.09 -20.46
CA ALA A 920 -22.98 -4.19 -19.97
C ALA A 920 -23.15 -3.60 -18.55
N SER A 921 -23.17 -2.27 -18.46
CA SER A 921 -23.81 -1.54 -17.34
C SER A 921 -25.36 -1.57 -17.42
N GLY A 922 -25.92 -2.52 -18.18
CA GLY A 922 -27.32 -2.57 -18.56
C GLY A 922 -28.24 -2.83 -17.38
N LEU A 923 -29.12 -1.86 -17.09
CA LEU A 923 -30.33 -2.04 -16.29
C LEU A 923 -31.15 -3.20 -16.89
N VAL A 924 -31.40 -4.24 -16.08
CA VAL A 924 -32.36 -5.29 -16.43
C VAL A 924 -33.76 -4.68 -16.31
N SER A 925 -34.37 -4.29 -17.43
CA SER A 925 -35.78 -3.93 -17.45
C SER A 925 -36.62 -5.20 -17.36
N GLY A 926 -37.38 -5.37 -16.27
CA GLY A 926 -38.40 -6.41 -16.22
C GLY A 926 -39.40 -6.23 -17.37
N ASP A 927 -39.80 -7.34 -18.02
CA ASP A 927 -40.73 -7.33 -19.15
C ASP A 927 -41.91 -6.35 -18.97
N GLY A 928 -42.02 -5.45 -19.94
CA GLY A 928 -43.21 -4.65 -20.19
C GLY A 928 -43.23 -3.31 -19.47
N TYR A 929 -43.70 -2.31 -20.22
CA TYR A 929 -44.16 -0.99 -19.79
C TYR A 929 -43.11 0.13 -19.77
N GLY A 930 -43.08 0.89 -20.86
CA GLY A 930 -42.88 2.33 -20.79
C GLY A 930 -43.94 2.94 -19.87
N GLY A 931 -43.61 3.04 -18.58
CA GLY A 931 -44.45 3.56 -17.51
C GLY A 931 -44.93 4.96 -17.86
N GLN A 932 -46.24 5.15 -17.85
CA GLN A 932 -46.87 6.45 -18.10
C GLN A 932 -47.06 7.19 -16.78
N PRO A 933 -47.08 8.54 -16.80
CA PRO A 933 -47.56 9.32 -15.66
C PRO A 933 -48.96 8.82 -15.30
N GLY A 934 -49.13 8.21 -14.13
CA GLY A 934 -50.23 7.26 -14.01
C GLY A 934 -49.93 6.07 -13.13
N ASP A 935 -48.87 5.40 -13.54
CA ASP A 935 -48.69 4.00 -13.23
C ASP A 935 -48.29 3.79 -11.77
N GLN A 936 -48.89 2.78 -11.16
CA GLN A 936 -48.69 2.45 -9.76
C GLN A 936 -47.74 1.26 -9.62
N TYR A 937 -46.67 1.45 -8.86
CA TYR A 937 -45.67 0.45 -8.51
C TYR A 937 -45.77 0.12 -7.02
N ARG A 938 -45.90 -1.16 -6.71
CA ARG A 938 -45.86 -1.65 -5.33
C ARG A 938 -44.43 -1.97 -4.95
N VAL A 939 -43.86 -1.13 -4.10
CA VAL A 939 -42.57 -1.35 -3.45
C VAL A 939 -42.77 -2.33 -2.30
N LEU A 940 -41.97 -3.39 -2.27
CA LEU A 940 -41.99 -4.46 -1.28
C LEU A 940 -40.61 -4.59 -0.63
N LEU A 941 -40.56 -4.34 0.68
CA LEU A 941 -39.42 -4.61 1.55
C LEU A 941 -39.63 -5.96 2.25
N ARG A 942 -38.74 -6.92 2.05
CA ARG A 942 -38.73 -8.21 2.75
C ARG A 942 -37.60 -8.24 3.78
N VAL A 943 -37.90 -8.69 4.99
CA VAL A 943 -36.96 -8.75 6.12
C VAL A 943 -36.96 -10.17 6.70
N THR A 944 -35.86 -10.91 6.53
CA THR A 944 -35.69 -12.28 7.03
C THR A 944 -34.44 -12.36 7.90
N GLY A 945 -34.64 -12.33 9.22
CA GLY A 945 -33.53 -12.27 10.18
C GLY A 945 -32.74 -10.98 10.01
N LYS A 946 -31.44 -11.10 9.69
CA LYS A 946 -30.58 -9.94 9.40
C LYS A 946 -30.67 -9.46 7.96
N TRP A 947 -31.33 -10.19 7.05
CA TRP A 947 -31.34 -9.88 5.62
C TRP A 947 -32.53 -9.01 5.23
N ARG A 948 -32.28 -8.00 4.39
CA ARG A 948 -33.28 -7.08 3.85
C ARG A 948 -33.19 -6.99 2.34
N MET A 949 -34.33 -7.04 1.67
CA MET A 949 -34.47 -6.99 0.22
C MET A 949 -35.56 -6.03 -0.19
N LEU A 950 -35.33 -5.30 -1.27
CA LEU A 950 -36.28 -4.36 -1.84
C LEU A 950 -36.57 -4.70 -3.30
N THR A 951 -37.84 -4.82 -3.64
CA THR A 951 -38.34 -5.10 -5.00
C THR A 951 -39.54 -4.23 -5.31
N TRP A 952 -39.87 -3.99 -6.57
CA TRP A 952 -41.13 -3.32 -6.92
C TRP A 952 -41.77 -3.89 -8.18
N GLU A 953 -43.10 -3.97 -8.19
CA GLU A 953 -43.87 -4.49 -9.32
C GLU A 953 -44.98 -3.52 -9.72
N LYS A 954 -45.28 -3.44 -11.02
CA LYS A 954 -46.38 -2.61 -11.52
C LYS A 954 -47.73 -3.27 -11.17
N VAL A 955 -48.59 -2.56 -10.45
CA VAL A 955 -49.88 -3.09 -9.95
C VAL A 955 -51.08 -2.62 -10.78
N LYS A 956 -51.05 -1.38 -11.31
CA LYS A 956 -52.17 -0.82 -12.05
C LYS A 956 -51.68 0.06 -13.19
N ALA A 957 -52.12 -0.24 -14.42
CA ALA A 957 -51.94 0.60 -15.59
C ALA A 957 -53.12 1.57 -15.71
N VAL A 958 -52.83 2.85 -15.97
CA VAL A 958 -53.87 3.89 -16.00
C VAL A 958 -54.69 3.87 -17.31
N SER A 959 -56.01 3.90 -17.15
CA SER A 959 -57.01 4.33 -18.14
C SER A 959 -57.14 5.87 -18.13
N GLN A 960 -57.35 6.49 -19.30
CA GLN A 960 -57.28 7.95 -19.55
C GLN A 960 -57.98 8.89 -18.54
N GLU A 961 -58.97 8.43 -17.77
CA GLU A 961 -59.65 9.24 -16.75
C GLU A 961 -58.78 9.59 -15.52
N SER A 962 -57.65 8.89 -15.28
CA SER A 962 -56.77 9.09 -14.11
C SER A 962 -55.68 10.15 -14.28
N LEU A 963 -55.52 10.70 -15.50
CA LEU A 963 -54.54 11.76 -15.78
C LEU A 963 -54.89 13.10 -15.10
N ALA A 964 -56.12 13.26 -14.60
CA ALA A 964 -56.60 14.50 -13.96
C ALA A 964 -56.10 14.72 -12.52
N THR A 965 -55.32 13.78 -11.95
CA THR A 965 -54.94 13.78 -10.53
C THR A 965 -53.46 14.05 -10.24
N TYR A 966 -52.63 14.33 -11.24
CA TYR A 966 -51.23 14.68 -11.02
C TYR A 966 -51.09 16.15 -10.64
N THR A 967 -50.32 16.42 -9.59
CA THR A 967 -49.95 17.80 -9.26
C THR A 967 -48.82 18.19 -10.21
N PRO A 968 -48.98 19.22 -11.06
CA PRO A 968 -47.90 19.71 -11.91
C PRO A 968 -46.74 20.13 -11.02
N GLY A 969 -45.51 19.76 -11.39
CA GLY A 969 -44.34 20.21 -10.64
C GLY A 969 -44.16 21.72 -10.75
N ASN A 970 -43.67 22.37 -9.70
CA ASN A 970 -43.31 23.79 -9.79
C ASN A 970 -41.93 23.90 -10.44
N TYR A 971 -41.78 24.81 -11.40
CA TYR A 971 -40.51 25.06 -12.06
C TYR A 971 -39.84 26.30 -11.50
N TYR A 972 -38.53 26.24 -11.36
CA TYR A 972 -37.71 27.31 -10.86
C TYR A 972 -36.57 27.58 -11.82
N VAL A 973 -36.24 28.84 -12.04
CA VAL A 973 -34.99 29.21 -12.68
C VAL A 973 -33.95 29.48 -11.59
N ALA A 974 -32.77 28.92 -11.75
CA ALA A 974 -31.62 29.16 -10.89
C ALA A 974 -30.46 29.63 -11.77
N GLY A 975 -29.89 30.79 -11.47
CA GLY A 975 -28.82 31.36 -12.28
C GLY A 975 -27.86 32.25 -11.52
N SER A 976 -26.77 32.62 -12.18
CA SER A 976 -25.65 33.34 -11.57
C SER A 976 -26.05 34.70 -10.98
N TRP A 977 -27.11 35.34 -11.49
CA TRP A 977 -27.61 36.65 -11.02
C TRP A 977 -28.16 36.63 -9.58
N LYS A 978 -28.57 35.47 -9.08
CA LYS A 978 -29.01 35.27 -7.69
C LYS A 978 -28.22 34.19 -6.96
N LYS A 979 -26.99 33.92 -7.40
CA LYS A 979 -26.12 32.87 -6.81
C LYS A 979 -26.83 31.52 -6.75
N TRP A 980 -27.46 31.14 -7.86
CA TRP A 980 -28.17 29.86 -8.00
C TRP A 980 -29.34 29.66 -7.02
N ALA A 981 -29.86 30.72 -6.40
CA ALA A 981 -31.10 30.64 -5.64
C ALA A 981 -32.31 30.43 -6.56
N PHE A 982 -33.25 29.60 -6.12
CA PHE A 982 -34.44 29.25 -6.89
C PHE A 982 -35.43 30.40 -7.02
N GLU A 983 -35.77 30.78 -8.24
CA GLU A 983 -36.84 31.74 -8.57
C GLU A 983 -38.00 31.03 -9.26
N GLU A 984 -39.18 31.09 -8.67
CA GLU A 984 -40.37 30.37 -9.18
C GLU A 984 -40.81 30.94 -10.54
N MET A 985 -40.99 30.06 -11.51
CA MET A 985 -41.54 30.40 -12.82
C MET A 985 -43.07 30.42 -12.74
N THR A 986 -43.68 31.46 -13.28
CA THR A 986 -45.13 31.61 -13.32
C THR A 986 -45.69 30.90 -14.55
N GLN A 987 -46.67 30.01 -14.34
CA GLN A 987 -47.36 29.34 -15.44
C GLN A 987 -48.27 30.33 -16.19
N ASP A 988 -48.20 30.33 -17.52
CA ASP A 988 -49.08 31.17 -18.35
C ASP A 988 -50.50 30.59 -18.37
N PRO A 989 -51.53 31.33 -17.90
CA PRO A 989 -52.91 30.84 -17.86
C PRO A 989 -53.53 30.63 -19.25
N SER A 990 -52.93 31.18 -20.32
CA SER A 990 -53.42 31.05 -21.70
C SER A 990 -52.84 29.86 -22.46
N THR A 991 -51.67 29.36 -22.04
CA THR A 991 -50.93 28.28 -22.73
C THR A 991 -50.47 27.23 -21.70
N PRO A 992 -51.21 26.12 -21.55
CA PRO A 992 -50.83 25.02 -20.66
C PRO A 992 -49.41 24.52 -20.96
N GLY A 993 -48.62 24.29 -19.91
CA GLY A 993 -47.23 23.80 -20.00
C GLY A 993 -46.17 24.87 -20.29
N LEU A 994 -46.56 26.15 -20.47
CA LEU A 994 -45.63 27.27 -20.59
C LEU A 994 -45.40 27.95 -19.23
N PHE A 995 -44.14 28.03 -18.82
CA PHE A 995 -43.68 28.66 -17.59
C PHE A 995 -42.75 29.82 -17.93
N THR A 996 -42.88 30.94 -17.23
CA THR A 996 -42.10 32.15 -17.51
C THR A 996 -41.51 32.75 -16.24
N ALA A 997 -40.29 33.27 -16.33
CA ALA A 997 -39.64 34.02 -15.26
C ALA A 997 -38.93 35.25 -15.83
N GLU A 998 -39.19 36.43 -15.27
CA GLU A 998 -38.46 37.65 -15.61
C GLU A 998 -37.23 37.76 -14.70
N ILE A 999 -36.06 37.89 -15.31
CA ILE A 999 -34.77 37.96 -14.63
C ILE A 999 -34.06 39.25 -15.02
N ARG A 1000 -33.22 39.76 -14.11
CA ARG A 1000 -32.39 40.94 -14.35
C ARG A 1000 -30.92 40.57 -14.29
N LEU A 1001 -30.18 40.87 -15.36
CA LEU A 1001 -28.76 40.61 -15.44
C LEU A 1001 -27.97 41.50 -14.47
N MET A 1002 -27.13 40.86 -13.63
CA MET A 1002 -26.24 41.57 -12.70
C MET A 1002 -24.86 41.83 -13.31
N LEU A 1003 -24.48 41.04 -14.31
CA LEU A 1003 -23.27 41.13 -15.12
C LEU A 1003 -23.66 41.01 -16.59
N ASP A 1004 -22.72 41.26 -17.51
CA ASP A 1004 -22.99 41.17 -18.96
C ASP A 1004 -23.28 39.73 -19.42
N ILE A 1005 -22.88 38.72 -18.64
CA ILE A 1005 -23.13 37.31 -18.92
C ILE A 1005 -23.81 36.67 -17.72
N ALA A 1006 -24.83 35.85 -17.97
CA ALA A 1006 -25.53 35.07 -16.97
C ALA A 1006 -25.76 33.63 -17.39
N ASP A 1007 -25.43 32.71 -16.49
CA ASP A 1007 -25.65 31.28 -16.68
C ASP A 1007 -26.86 30.85 -15.86
N PHE A 1008 -27.67 29.93 -16.40
CA PHE A 1008 -28.84 29.42 -15.69
C PHE A 1008 -29.20 27.97 -16.03
N GLN A 1009 -29.98 27.38 -15.13
CA GLN A 1009 -30.63 26.10 -15.28
C GLN A 1009 -32.09 26.21 -14.83
N ILE A 1010 -32.90 25.23 -15.23
CA ILE A 1010 -34.29 25.11 -14.79
C ILE A 1010 -34.37 23.88 -13.90
N VAL A 1011 -34.92 24.06 -12.71
CA VAL A 1011 -34.97 23.04 -11.66
C VAL A 1011 -36.43 22.82 -11.27
N ARG A 1012 -36.87 21.56 -11.19
CA ARG A 1012 -38.22 21.20 -10.76
C ARG A 1012 -38.26 21.00 -9.25
N ASP A 1013 -39.30 21.51 -8.60
CA ASP A 1013 -39.60 21.34 -7.17
C ASP A 1013 -38.44 21.65 -6.20
N LYS A 1014 -37.48 22.50 -6.61
CA LYS A 1014 -36.25 22.84 -5.85
C LYS A 1014 -35.36 21.61 -5.54
N ASP A 1015 -35.37 20.64 -6.45
CA ASP A 1015 -34.61 19.40 -6.34
C ASP A 1015 -33.52 19.38 -7.42
N TRP A 1016 -32.24 19.48 -7.03
CA TRP A 1016 -31.12 19.44 -7.99
C TRP A 1016 -30.91 18.07 -8.63
N SER A 1017 -31.62 17.03 -8.17
CA SER A 1017 -31.73 15.77 -8.92
C SER A 1017 -32.71 15.85 -10.09
N GLN A 1018 -33.48 16.95 -10.21
CA GLN A 1018 -34.49 17.21 -11.23
C GLN A 1018 -34.17 18.45 -12.09
N VAL A 1019 -32.98 18.46 -12.69
CA VAL A 1019 -32.43 19.60 -13.45
C VAL A 1019 -32.61 19.42 -14.96
N PHE A 1020 -33.00 20.50 -15.62
CA PHE A 1020 -32.98 20.63 -17.07
C PHE A 1020 -31.80 21.49 -17.49
N CYS A 1021 -31.07 21.02 -18.51
CA CYS A 1021 -29.88 21.69 -19.05
C CYS A 1021 -29.81 21.50 -20.58
N PRO A 1022 -29.05 22.34 -21.30
CA PRO A 1022 -28.86 22.16 -22.75
C PRO A 1022 -28.13 20.85 -23.05
N ASN A 1023 -28.51 20.17 -24.14
CA ASN A 1023 -27.76 19.03 -24.67
C ASN A 1023 -26.49 19.52 -25.39
N PRO A 1024 -25.26 19.20 -24.92
CA PRO A 1024 -24.03 19.65 -25.57
C PRO A 1024 -23.73 18.93 -26.88
N TYR A 1025 -24.47 17.85 -27.20
CA TYR A 1025 -24.27 17.02 -28.39
C TYR A 1025 -25.32 17.25 -29.49
N SER A 1026 -26.21 18.24 -29.33
CA SER A 1026 -27.21 18.59 -30.33
C SER A 1026 -27.04 20.03 -30.82
N ASP A 1027 -27.62 20.36 -31.98
CA ASP A 1027 -27.58 21.70 -32.60
C ASP A 1027 -28.39 22.78 -31.85
N GLY A 1028 -28.59 22.64 -30.53
CA GLY A 1028 -29.06 23.71 -29.63
C GLY A 1028 -30.54 23.66 -29.22
N ASP A 1029 -31.37 22.80 -29.83
CA ASP A 1029 -32.81 22.72 -29.54
C ASP A 1029 -33.20 21.59 -28.56
N ASP A 1030 -32.28 20.66 -28.26
CA ASP A 1030 -32.57 19.49 -27.43
C ASP A 1030 -32.20 19.74 -25.95
N ILE A 1031 -33.09 19.32 -25.04
CA ILE A 1031 -32.99 19.60 -23.59
C ILE A 1031 -32.84 18.31 -22.82
N LEU A 1032 -31.68 18.13 -22.18
CA LEU A 1032 -31.42 17.04 -21.24
C LEU A 1032 -32.12 17.31 -19.91
N GLY A 1033 -32.46 16.24 -19.20
CA GLY A 1033 -33.15 16.31 -17.92
C GLY A 1033 -34.45 15.51 -17.87
N PRO A 1034 -35.14 15.45 -16.71
CA PRO A 1034 -34.69 16.03 -15.44
C PRO A 1034 -33.54 15.26 -14.76
N ASP A 1035 -32.84 14.33 -15.41
CA ASP A 1035 -32.21 13.22 -14.68
C ASP A 1035 -30.75 12.88 -15.02
N THR A 1036 -29.94 13.85 -15.44
CA THR A 1036 -28.55 13.64 -15.81
C THR A 1036 -27.58 14.25 -14.79
N VAL A 1037 -26.69 13.42 -14.24
CA VAL A 1037 -25.51 13.84 -13.46
C VAL A 1037 -24.52 14.51 -14.43
N ILE A 1038 -24.89 15.67 -14.95
CA ILE A 1038 -24.02 16.51 -15.78
C ILE A 1038 -23.77 17.77 -14.99
N GLN A 1039 -22.71 17.75 -14.18
CA GLN A 1039 -22.22 18.95 -13.52
C GLN A 1039 -21.72 19.92 -14.58
N GLY A 1040 -22.26 21.13 -14.61
CA GLY A 1040 -21.70 22.28 -15.33
C GLY A 1040 -22.36 22.72 -16.65
N GLN A 1041 -23.33 21.98 -17.21
CA GLN A 1041 -24.03 22.43 -18.43
C GLN A 1041 -25.12 23.45 -18.12
N THR A 1042 -25.04 24.65 -18.68
CA THR A 1042 -25.91 25.79 -18.35
C THR A 1042 -26.31 26.54 -19.62
N TRP A 1043 -27.50 27.14 -19.65
CA TRP A 1043 -27.83 28.12 -20.69
C TRP A 1043 -27.17 29.44 -20.36
N CYS A 1044 -26.56 30.06 -21.36
CA CYS A 1044 -25.86 31.33 -21.22
C CYS A 1044 -26.64 32.46 -21.90
N ILE A 1045 -26.91 33.54 -21.16
CA ILE A 1045 -27.51 34.78 -21.65
C ILE A 1045 -26.41 35.83 -21.75
N ASP A 1046 -26.12 36.26 -22.98
CA ASP A 1046 -25.25 37.40 -23.28
C ASP A 1046 -26.08 38.68 -23.41
N GLY A 1047 -25.74 39.72 -22.65
CA GLY A 1047 -26.47 40.99 -22.56
C GLY A 1047 -25.65 42.08 -21.86
N LYS A 1048 -26.32 43.14 -21.39
CA LYS A 1048 -25.67 44.18 -20.56
C LYS A 1048 -26.18 44.13 -19.14
N ALA A 1049 -25.30 44.37 -18.18
CA ALA A 1049 -25.69 44.49 -16.77
C ALA A 1049 -26.82 45.53 -16.59
N GLY A 1050 -27.96 45.08 -16.07
CA GLY A 1050 -29.21 45.85 -15.97
C GLY A 1050 -30.28 45.47 -17.01
N ASP A 1051 -29.96 44.70 -18.04
CA ASP A 1051 -30.94 44.17 -18.98
C ASP A 1051 -31.90 43.20 -18.28
N ARG A 1052 -33.18 43.26 -18.67
CA ARG A 1052 -34.21 42.32 -18.24
C ARG A 1052 -34.50 41.32 -19.35
N TYR A 1053 -34.57 40.05 -18.98
CA TYR A 1053 -34.91 38.95 -19.87
C TYR A 1053 -36.12 38.19 -19.33
N LEU A 1054 -37.00 37.78 -20.23
CA LEU A 1054 -38.08 36.85 -19.92
C LEU A 1054 -37.67 35.46 -20.41
N ILE A 1055 -37.38 34.58 -19.47
CA ILE A 1055 -37.08 33.16 -19.74
C ILE A 1055 -38.42 32.43 -19.85
N ARG A 1056 -38.58 31.64 -20.91
CA ARG A 1056 -39.72 30.78 -21.19
C ARG A 1056 -39.28 29.33 -21.23
N PHE A 1057 -39.97 28.49 -20.45
CA PHE A 1057 -39.82 27.04 -20.47
C PHE A 1057 -41.17 26.42 -20.84
N GLN A 1058 -41.20 25.66 -21.93
CA GLN A 1058 -42.39 24.94 -22.37
C GLN A 1058 -42.15 23.44 -22.22
N ARG A 1059 -43.09 22.74 -21.57
CA ARG A 1059 -43.09 21.29 -21.40
C ARG A 1059 -44.49 20.73 -21.65
N ASN A 1060 -44.68 20.05 -22.78
CA ASN A 1060 -45.96 19.46 -23.18
C ASN A 1060 -45.81 17.96 -23.47
N TYR A 1061 -46.88 17.20 -23.29
CA TYR A 1061 -46.95 15.78 -23.67
C TYR A 1061 -47.97 15.62 -24.80
N GLU A 1062 -47.50 15.28 -26.00
CA GLU A 1062 -48.34 14.98 -27.17
C GLU A 1062 -47.98 13.56 -27.67
N ASP A 1063 -48.99 12.72 -27.95
CA ASP A 1063 -48.81 11.36 -28.48
C ASP A 1063 -47.82 10.46 -27.70
N GLY A 1064 -47.75 10.62 -26.37
CA GLY A 1064 -46.83 9.86 -25.51
C GLY A 1064 -45.36 10.29 -25.61
N LYS A 1065 -45.06 11.37 -26.33
CA LYS A 1065 -43.74 12.00 -26.40
C LYS A 1065 -43.74 13.34 -25.68
N GLU A 1066 -42.64 13.60 -24.98
CA GLU A 1066 -42.43 14.83 -24.23
C GLU A 1066 -41.74 15.86 -25.15
N HIS A 1067 -42.35 17.02 -25.32
CA HIS A 1067 -41.80 18.15 -26.05
C HIS A 1067 -41.35 19.23 -25.07
N ARG A 1068 -40.08 19.60 -25.14
CA ARG A 1068 -39.46 20.60 -24.27
C ARG A 1068 -38.88 21.73 -25.11
N LYS A 1069 -39.01 22.97 -24.63
CA LYS A 1069 -38.38 24.13 -25.25
C LYS A 1069 -38.00 25.18 -24.21
N VAL A 1070 -36.79 25.71 -24.30
CA VAL A 1070 -36.32 26.85 -23.50
C VAL A 1070 -35.99 27.98 -24.46
N SER A 1071 -36.43 29.19 -24.14
CA SER A 1071 -36.09 30.40 -24.90
C SER A 1071 -36.06 31.60 -23.98
N TRP A 1072 -35.33 32.65 -24.34
CA TRP A 1072 -35.32 33.90 -23.59
C TRP A 1072 -35.32 35.08 -24.54
N GLU A 1073 -35.99 36.16 -24.15
CA GLU A 1073 -35.99 37.41 -24.90
C GLU A 1073 -35.78 38.61 -23.98
N LYS A 1074 -35.15 39.65 -24.52
CA LYS A 1074 -34.93 40.90 -23.78
C LYS A 1074 -36.23 41.71 -23.71
N THR A 1075 -36.70 42.01 -22.50
CA THR A 1075 -37.96 42.74 -22.26
C THR A 1075 -37.76 44.19 -21.84
N GLY A 1076 -36.57 44.57 -21.33
CA GLY A 1076 -36.32 45.92 -20.84
C GLY A 1076 -34.90 46.16 -20.33
N TYR A 1077 -34.69 47.32 -19.70
CA TYR A 1077 -33.44 47.72 -19.07
C TYR A 1077 -33.71 48.53 -17.80
N ASP A 1078 -33.07 48.14 -16.70
CA ASP A 1078 -33.05 48.85 -15.43
C ASP A 1078 -31.60 49.12 -15.01
N ALA A 1079 -31.25 50.38 -14.76
CA ALA A 1079 -29.91 50.72 -14.30
C ALA A 1079 -29.61 50.14 -12.90
N LEU A 1080 -28.52 49.38 -12.80
CA LEU A 1080 -28.00 48.88 -11.52
C LEU A 1080 -27.40 50.02 -10.69
N SER A 1081 -27.69 50.04 -9.39
CA SER A 1081 -27.02 50.93 -8.44
C SER A 1081 -25.54 50.53 -8.27
N ILE A 1082 -24.72 51.48 -7.77
CA ILE A 1082 -23.30 51.25 -7.50
C ILE A 1082 -23.09 50.09 -6.52
N THR A 1083 -23.99 49.94 -5.54
CA THR A 1083 -23.94 48.88 -4.53
C THR A 1083 -24.24 47.50 -5.14
N GLU A 1084 -25.21 47.42 -6.06
CA GLU A 1084 -25.57 46.18 -6.76
C GLU A 1084 -24.46 45.71 -7.70
N ARG A 1085 -23.79 46.64 -8.41
CA ARG A 1085 -22.62 46.31 -9.25
C ARG A 1085 -21.46 45.76 -8.42
N TRP A 1086 -21.20 46.35 -7.26
CA TRP A 1086 -20.09 45.93 -6.39
C TRP A 1086 -20.30 44.53 -5.79
N LEU A 1087 -21.54 44.22 -5.36
CA LEU A 1087 -21.90 42.90 -4.85
C LEU A 1087 -21.81 41.79 -5.91
N ALA A 1088 -22.13 42.10 -7.17
CA ALA A 1088 -22.06 41.16 -8.29
C ALA A 1088 -20.61 40.76 -8.64
N THR A 1089 -19.65 41.70 -8.54
CA THR A 1089 -18.23 41.44 -8.84
C THR A 1089 -17.46 40.70 -7.74
N SER A 1090 -17.94 40.68 -6.49
CA SER A 1090 -17.15 40.18 -5.35
C SER A 1090 -17.12 38.67 -5.13
N LYS A 1091 -17.95 37.87 -5.82
CA LYS A 1091 -18.01 36.40 -5.68
C LYS A 1091 -18.55 35.74 -6.95
N ARG A 1092 -17.67 35.29 -7.84
CA ARG A 1092 -18.00 34.31 -8.90
C ARG A 1092 -17.80 32.92 -8.29
N GLN A 1093 -18.83 32.35 -7.68
CA GLN A 1093 -18.84 30.93 -7.30
C GLN A 1093 -19.54 30.18 -8.44
N SER A 1094 -18.85 29.20 -9.03
CA SER A 1094 -19.51 28.14 -9.80
C SER A 1094 -20.45 27.36 -8.89
N PRO A 1095 -21.54 26.75 -9.43
CA PRO A 1095 -22.43 25.91 -8.64
C PRO A 1095 -21.70 24.74 -7.99
#